data_AF-A0A518BSG1-F1
#
_entry.id   AF-A0A518BSG1-F1
#
_cell.length_a   1.000
_cell.length_b   1.000
_cell.length_c   1.000
_cell.angle_alpha   90.00
_cell.angle_beta   90.00
_cell.angle_gamma   90.00
#
_symmetry.space_group_name_H-M   'P 1'
#
loop_
_entity.id
_entity.type
_entity.pdbx_description
1 polymer ?
#
loop_
_entity_poly.entity_id
_entity_poly.type
_entity_poly.pdbx_seq_one_letter_code
_entity_poly.pdbx_strand_id
1 'polypeptide(L)'
;MSSDSFTGRGPRRQTRRGVIVAERIARLLISIGGIGTILAVSLIFFFLLWVVFPLWMPAEIEAASETAPAAFEAPLAMGLDESQAIRWSLGENGQLRSERADDGSLLATADVLLLDGAAPTAVAVVPGSEMVALGYPDGRARFALIGFRTTIFTETDREDIDADELGEGVEPMPDDLRDLPVGSLRAYRDGVANRLDPVKIRYQVLDVRVLDPPVEVSGGSPIVQIDASGHLAYDDGQWRLEFKFAALTAAGDLIVGGLEEKTSFLTGETSIVTAARTAPGIVPEGQGRAVDLFLTDLGDHVLVVWADGTALHYLDRDGSLALEERLDLVEKPGATVTASAPLIGKNTLMVGDSLGRVGAWFAARGDAKAQKRDLAAAQRAYQTAIYELRDRLERAGVPPHELPFGGVEEEELPPEIRAHLDADELAWAEDELALLRELSPPIGAARQALMAADRQAFVRGHLLDSPGGAAPSVIVSSPKSRLTAVGTQTGQVGLIQVTSGRLLGSVKVSNGPVTVLTISPKESVLFGVADSRTFRVDIDPGHPAVSLATLFAPIWYESAPGPEHTWQSTGGTDAFEPKLGLMPLIFGTIKATIYSMIFGAPLALLAALYSSEFLKPRLRATLKSIIELMASLPSVVLGFLAALVIAPYVQEVLPGVLGFFFALPFALVLGANIWQLLPRRRAILWSGWQRFTAIFVAIPVAVWAAGVIGPALEGIFFAGDMQLWLDGQVGESGMGGWLLLFLPVSALIVAFSMGRWVNPWLRGRSRDWGHGAVTRAELGKFLAAAVVTLLLTFGLSFAVSGAGFDPRGGYVDTYVQRNALVVGFVMGFAVIPIIYTLAEDALSSVPSHLRLASLGAGATQWQTAVRVIVPTAMSGLFSAVMIGLGRAVGETMIVLMAAGNTAVMDWNIFNGFRTLSANIAVELPEAARDTTHYRVLFLAAFTLFVMTFVLNTFAEVVRLRYRKRAFEL
;
A
#
# COMPACT_ATOMS: atom_id res chain seq x y z
N MET A 1 -11.07 28.85 -58.70
CA MET A 1 -11.21 30.26 -59.11
C MET A 1 -9.83 30.91 -59.10
N SER A 2 -9.56 31.69 -60.14
CA SER A 2 -8.26 32.17 -60.59
C SER A 2 -7.54 33.10 -59.61
N SER A 3 -6.23 32.90 -59.50
CA SER A 3 -5.30 33.77 -58.81
C SER A 3 -4.93 34.96 -59.70
N ASP A 4 -5.63 36.07 -59.54
CA ASP A 4 -5.10 37.35 -60.02
C ASP A 4 -4.16 37.90 -58.96
N SER A 5 -2.86 37.81 -59.22
CA SER A 5 -1.86 38.49 -58.42
C SER A 5 -2.01 39.99 -58.62
N PHE A 6 -2.04 40.76 -57.52
CA PHE A 6 -2.14 42.22 -57.52
C PHE A 6 -1.05 42.95 -58.34
N THR A 7 -0.07 42.21 -58.90
CA THR A 7 1.05 42.74 -59.69
C THR A 7 1.10 42.23 -61.14
N GLY A 8 0.14 41.41 -61.60
CA GLY A 8 0.07 40.90 -62.98
C GLY A 8 1.26 40.03 -63.40
N ARG A 9 2.10 39.59 -62.47
CA ARG A 9 3.22 38.66 -62.72
C ARG A 9 2.91 37.32 -62.08
N GLY A 10 2.75 36.28 -62.91
CA GLY A 10 2.70 34.89 -62.45
C GLY A 10 4.06 34.43 -61.89
N PRO A 11 4.09 33.41 -61.03
CA PRO A 11 5.33 32.89 -60.46
C PRO A 11 6.28 32.37 -61.55
N ARG A 12 7.46 33.00 -61.68
CA ARG A 12 8.49 32.70 -62.70
C ARG A 12 9.36 31.47 -62.42
N ARG A 13 9.08 30.67 -61.38
CA ARG A 13 9.93 29.53 -60.99
C ARG A 13 9.13 28.23 -60.99
N GLN A 14 9.41 27.35 -61.97
CA GLN A 14 9.01 25.95 -61.92
C GLN A 14 9.87 25.22 -60.88
N THR A 15 9.24 24.45 -59.99
CA THR A 15 9.92 23.61 -59.00
C THR A 15 10.79 22.57 -59.71
N ARG A 16 12.06 22.48 -59.32
CA ARG A 16 13.01 21.51 -59.89
C ARG A 16 12.49 20.08 -59.67
N ARG A 17 12.61 19.20 -60.66
CA ARG A 17 12.17 17.79 -60.56
C ARG A 17 12.72 17.05 -59.33
N GLY A 18 13.97 17.34 -58.95
CA GLY A 18 14.58 16.78 -57.73
C GLY A 18 13.86 17.16 -56.44
N VAL A 19 13.29 18.36 -56.34
CA VAL A 19 12.51 18.80 -55.17
C VAL A 19 11.18 18.04 -55.09
N ILE A 20 10.52 17.82 -56.24
CA ILE A 20 9.26 17.06 -56.31
C ILE A 20 9.46 15.60 -55.90
N VAL A 21 10.56 14.98 -56.35
CA VAL A 21 10.94 13.62 -55.94
C VAL A 21 11.26 13.57 -54.45
N ALA A 22 12.08 14.50 -53.95
CA ALA A 22 12.43 14.59 -52.52
C ALA A 22 11.18 14.80 -51.64
N GLU A 23 10.24 15.66 -52.05
CA GLU A 23 8.98 15.88 -51.34
C GLU A 23 8.09 14.62 -51.31
N ARG A 24 8.09 13.85 -52.41
CA ARG A 24 7.34 12.59 -52.48
C ARG A 24 7.97 11.50 -51.60
N ILE A 25 9.30 11.40 -51.60
CA ILE A 25 10.04 10.49 -50.70
C ILE A 25 9.81 10.89 -49.24
N ALA A 26 9.89 12.18 -48.91
CA ALA A 26 9.65 12.68 -47.56
C ALA A 26 8.23 12.35 -47.07
N ARG A 27 7.19 12.58 -47.90
CA ARG A 27 5.82 12.19 -47.56
C ARG A 27 5.70 10.68 -47.33
N LEU A 28 6.29 9.86 -48.21
CA LEU A 28 6.28 8.41 -48.05
C LEU A 28 6.95 7.97 -46.75
N LEU A 29 8.13 8.51 -46.44
CA LEU A 29 8.85 8.21 -45.19
C LEU A 29 8.07 8.63 -43.95
N ILE A 30 7.45 9.82 -43.95
CA ILE A 30 6.62 10.31 -42.85
C ILE A 30 5.39 9.40 -42.66
N SER A 31 4.74 9.00 -43.75
CA SER A 31 3.58 8.11 -43.69
C SER A 31 3.94 6.70 -43.23
N ILE A 32 5.03 6.10 -43.74
CA ILE A 32 5.54 4.79 -43.29
C ILE A 32 5.91 4.87 -41.81
N GLY A 33 6.63 5.91 -41.39
CA GLY A 33 6.99 6.13 -39.99
C GLY A 33 5.75 6.24 -39.10
N GLY A 34 4.75 7.05 -39.49
CA GLY A 34 3.51 7.20 -38.75
C GLY A 34 2.70 5.90 -38.63
N ILE A 35 2.54 5.15 -39.73
CA ILE A 35 1.88 3.83 -39.71
C ILE A 35 2.68 2.85 -38.83
N GLY A 36 4.01 2.86 -38.93
CA GLY A 36 4.89 2.04 -38.10
C GLY A 36 4.74 2.32 -36.61
N THR A 37 4.66 3.59 -36.21
CA THR A 37 4.40 3.96 -34.81
C THR A 37 3.03 3.48 -34.33
N ILE A 38 1.98 3.66 -35.14
CA ILE A 38 0.63 3.18 -34.81
C ILE A 38 0.63 1.65 -34.64
N LEU A 39 1.27 0.93 -35.56
CA LEU A 39 1.39 -0.53 -35.49
C LEU A 39 2.16 -0.97 -34.26
N ALA A 40 3.28 -0.33 -33.93
CA ALA A 40 4.09 -0.65 -32.76
C ALA A 40 3.30 -0.42 -31.45
N VAL A 41 2.63 0.73 -31.32
CA VAL A 41 1.79 1.04 -30.15
C VAL A 41 0.62 0.04 -30.04
N SER A 42 -0.01 -0.31 -31.17
CA SER A 42 -1.09 -1.31 -31.20
C SER A 42 -0.57 -2.70 -30.81
N LEU A 43 0.60 -3.11 -31.29
CA LEU A 43 1.21 -4.39 -30.94
C LEU A 43 1.55 -4.46 -29.45
N ILE A 44 2.09 -3.38 -28.86
CA ILE A 44 2.32 -3.29 -27.42
C ILE A 44 1.00 -3.44 -26.67
N PHE A 45 -0.06 -2.75 -27.09
CA PHE A 45 -1.39 -2.88 -26.48
C PHE A 45 -1.91 -4.32 -26.52
N PHE A 46 -1.86 -4.99 -27.68
CA PHE A 46 -2.29 -6.39 -27.80
C PHE A 46 -1.41 -7.34 -27.01
N PHE A 47 -0.10 -7.09 -26.95
CA PHE A 47 0.82 -7.87 -26.13
C PHE A 47 0.51 -7.75 -24.64
N LEU A 48 0.33 -6.52 -24.12
CA LEU A 48 -0.07 -6.30 -22.73
C LEU A 48 -1.41 -6.99 -22.43
N LEU A 49 -2.39 -6.85 -23.33
CA LEU A 49 -3.69 -7.48 -23.18
C LEU A 49 -3.59 -9.01 -23.17
N TRP A 50 -2.75 -9.59 -24.03
CA TRP A 50 -2.52 -11.03 -24.10
C TRP A 50 -1.90 -11.61 -22.83
N VAL A 51 -0.90 -10.93 -22.25
CA VAL A 51 -0.26 -11.37 -20.99
C VAL A 51 -1.22 -11.25 -19.80
N VAL A 52 -2.09 -10.24 -19.80
CA VAL A 52 -3.07 -9.95 -18.75
C VAL A 52 -4.32 -10.83 -18.85
N PHE A 53 -4.70 -11.27 -20.05
CA PHE A 53 -5.94 -12.01 -20.29
C PHE A 53 -6.15 -13.24 -19.38
N PRO A 54 -5.13 -14.07 -19.10
CA PRO A 54 -5.27 -15.21 -18.19
C PRO A 54 -5.70 -14.86 -16.76
N LEU A 55 -5.48 -13.62 -16.28
CA LEU A 55 -5.96 -13.19 -14.95
C LEU A 55 -7.49 -13.26 -14.81
N TRP A 56 -8.21 -13.26 -15.93
CA TRP A 56 -9.67 -13.23 -15.97
C TRP A 56 -10.29 -14.58 -16.36
N MET A 57 -9.47 -15.60 -16.61
CA MET A 57 -9.97 -16.95 -16.86
C MET A 57 -10.56 -17.52 -15.56
N PRO A 58 -11.72 -18.20 -15.63
CA PRO A 58 -12.27 -18.90 -14.48
C PRO A 58 -11.36 -20.06 -14.08
N ALA A 59 -11.45 -20.49 -12.82
CA ALA A 59 -10.79 -21.72 -12.39
C ALA A 59 -11.40 -22.93 -13.13
N GLU A 60 -10.56 -23.88 -13.51
CA GLU A 60 -10.99 -25.14 -14.09
C GLU A 60 -11.10 -26.18 -12.98
N ILE A 61 -12.26 -26.83 -12.88
CA ILE A 61 -12.52 -27.91 -11.92
C ILE A 61 -13.08 -29.06 -12.75
N GLU A 62 -12.31 -30.12 -12.88
CA GLU A 62 -12.73 -31.28 -13.66
C GLU A 62 -13.77 -32.12 -12.91
N ALA A 63 -14.49 -32.95 -13.65
CA ALA A 63 -15.40 -33.90 -13.02
C ALA A 63 -14.62 -34.90 -12.18
N ALA A 64 -15.19 -35.33 -11.05
CA ALA A 64 -14.51 -36.29 -10.19
C ALA A 64 -14.18 -37.58 -10.96
N SER A 65 -12.90 -37.94 -10.98
CA SER A 65 -12.41 -39.21 -11.52
C SER A 65 -12.19 -40.20 -10.37
N GLU A 66 -12.35 -41.49 -10.69
CA GLU A 66 -12.03 -42.66 -9.85
C GLU A 66 -12.65 -42.71 -8.45
N THR A 67 -13.64 -43.60 -8.29
CA THR A 67 -14.20 -43.98 -6.99
C THR A 67 -13.71 -45.35 -6.55
N ALA A 68 -12.63 -45.40 -5.76
CA ALA A 68 -12.21 -46.61 -5.05
C ALA A 68 -12.93 -46.73 -3.69
N PRO A 69 -13.08 -47.94 -3.12
CA PRO A 69 -13.47 -48.08 -1.72
C PRO A 69 -12.47 -47.34 -0.83
N ALA A 70 -12.96 -46.55 0.14
CA ALA A 70 -12.08 -45.85 1.05
C ALA A 70 -11.37 -46.83 2.00
N ALA A 71 -10.08 -46.58 2.27
CA ALA A 71 -9.27 -47.36 3.20
C ALA A 71 -9.86 -47.39 4.61
N PHE A 72 -10.47 -46.26 4.99
CA PHE A 72 -11.23 -46.04 6.21
C PHE A 72 -12.50 -45.27 5.84
N GLU A 73 -13.61 -45.59 6.49
CA GLU A 73 -14.91 -44.95 6.21
C GLU A 73 -14.93 -43.46 6.62
N ALA A 74 -14.25 -43.14 7.73
CA ALA A 74 -14.03 -41.79 8.23
C ALA A 74 -12.62 -41.68 8.84
N PRO A 75 -11.58 -41.41 8.03
CA PRO A 75 -10.23 -41.21 8.58
C PRO A 75 -10.17 -39.94 9.44
N LEU A 76 -9.40 -39.98 10.53
CA LEU A 76 -9.16 -38.85 11.43
C LEU A 76 -8.37 -37.73 10.73
N ALA A 77 -7.46 -38.11 9.85
CA ALA A 77 -6.64 -37.19 9.06
C ALA A 77 -6.18 -37.83 7.76
N MET A 78 -5.91 -37.01 6.75
CA MET A 78 -5.35 -37.47 5.47
C MET A 78 -4.46 -36.40 4.84
N GLY A 79 -3.53 -36.83 4.01
CA GLY A 79 -2.66 -35.92 3.25
C GLY A 79 -2.11 -36.56 1.97
N LEU A 80 -1.53 -35.71 1.12
CA LEU A 80 -0.81 -36.12 -0.08
C LEU A 80 0.61 -35.56 -0.04
N ASP A 81 1.54 -36.28 -0.63
CA ASP A 81 2.89 -35.78 -0.87
C ASP A 81 2.92 -34.70 -1.96
N GLU A 82 3.98 -33.91 -1.99
CA GLU A 82 4.15 -32.84 -2.98
C GLU A 82 4.19 -33.34 -4.43
N SER A 83 4.62 -34.59 -4.65
CA SER A 83 4.66 -35.17 -6.00
C SER A 83 3.33 -35.75 -6.45
N GLN A 84 2.34 -35.87 -5.54
CA GLN A 84 1.04 -36.51 -5.76
C GLN A 84 1.16 -38.00 -6.15
N ALA A 85 2.19 -38.68 -5.64
CA ALA A 85 2.43 -40.10 -5.82
C ALA A 85 1.92 -40.94 -4.64
N ILE A 86 2.00 -40.41 -3.41
CA ILE A 86 1.63 -41.12 -2.18
C ILE A 86 0.59 -40.30 -1.42
N ARG A 87 -0.48 -40.97 -1.03
CA ARG A 87 -1.45 -40.46 -0.06
C ARG A 87 -1.33 -41.22 1.25
N TRP A 88 -1.55 -40.53 2.36
CA TRP A 88 -1.64 -41.16 3.67
C TRP A 88 -2.99 -40.88 4.34
N SER A 89 -3.44 -41.83 5.14
CA SER A 89 -4.68 -41.72 5.92
C SER A 89 -4.48 -42.32 7.31
N LEU A 90 -4.97 -41.64 8.33
CA LEU A 90 -4.97 -42.09 9.72
C LEU A 90 -6.37 -42.57 10.10
N GLY A 91 -6.51 -43.84 10.48
CA GLY A 91 -7.78 -44.40 10.93
C GLY A 91 -8.08 -44.10 12.40
N GLU A 92 -9.34 -44.24 12.81
CA GLU A 92 -9.76 -44.15 14.23
C GLU A 92 -9.09 -45.22 15.12
N ASN A 93 -8.65 -46.32 14.52
CA ASN A 93 -7.88 -47.35 15.20
C ASN A 93 -6.41 -46.97 15.45
N GLY A 94 -5.99 -45.75 15.07
CA GLY A 94 -4.62 -45.25 15.20
C GLY A 94 -3.63 -45.82 14.18
N GLN A 95 -4.08 -46.62 13.21
CA GLN A 95 -3.21 -47.11 12.14
C GLN A 95 -3.05 -46.06 11.05
N LEU A 96 -1.79 -45.80 10.69
CA LEU A 96 -1.42 -44.97 9.55
C LEU A 96 -1.24 -45.86 8.31
N ARG A 97 -1.91 -45.53 7.21
CA ARG A 97 -1.77 -46.23 5.93
C ARG A 97 -1.21 -45.29 4.87
N SER A 98 -0.25 -45.78 4.09
CA SER A 98 0.18 -45.15 2.84
C SER A 98 -0.35 -45.93 1.65
N GLU A 99 -0.85 -45.20 0.66
CA GLU A 99 -1.42 -45.75 -0.56
C GLU A 99 -0.92 -44.97 -1.76
N ARG A 100 -0.96 -45.60 -2.93
CA ARG A 100 -0.67 -44.91 -4.20
C ARG A 100 -1.79 -43.91 -4.47
N ALA A 101 -1.42 -42.69 -4.84
CA ALA A 101 -2.37 -41.59 -5.01
C ALA A 101 -3.24 -41.71 -6.27
N ASP A 102 -2.78 -42.45 -7.28
CA ASP A 102 -3.50 -42.75 -8.52
C ASP A 102 -4.54 -43.87 -8.32
N ASP A 103 -4.13 -45.11 -8.05
CA ASP A 103 -5.06 -46.26 -8.03
C ASP A 103 -5.53 -46.69 -6.63
N GLY A 104 -4.98 -46.09 -5.56
CA GLY A 104 -5.29 -46.45 -4.18
C GLY A 104 -4.73 -47.79 -3.72
N SER A 105 -3.76 -48.38 -4.43
CA SER A 105 -3.09 -49.60 -3.96
C SER A 105 -2.33 -49.34 -2.66
N LEU A 106 -2.46 -50.28 -1.71
CA LEU A 106 -1.78 -50.22 -0.42
C LEU A 106 -0.26 -50.35 -0.59
N LEU A 107 0.50 -49.43 0.01
CA LEU A 107 1.97 -49.44 0.02
C LEU A 107 2.49 -49.96 1.36
N ALA A 108 2.10 -49.31 2.46
CA ALA A 108 2.50 -49.71 3.81
C ALA A 108 1.42 -49.40 4.85
N THR A 109 1.51 -50.06 6.00
CA THR A 109 0.73 -49.76 7.21
C THR A 109 1.70 -49.63 8.38
N ALA A 110 1.53 -48.60 9.19
CA ALA A 110 2.37 -48.30 10.34
C ALA A 110 1.51 -48.05 11.59
N ASP A 111 1.88 -48.70 12.69
CA ASP A 111 1.25 -48.54 14.02
C ASP A 111 2.04 -47.54 14.90
N VAL A 112 2.96 -46.78 14.30
CA VAL A 112 3.94 -45.90 14.96
C VAL A 112 3.27 -44.77 15.78
N LEU A 113 2.03 -44.43 15.46
CA LEU A 113 1.25 -43.37 16.13
C LEU A 113 0.40 -43.88 17.31
N LEU A 114 0.48 -45.17 17.66
CA LEU A 114 -0.14 -45.68 18.89
C LEU A 114 0.72 -45.31 20.12
N LEU A 115 0.07 -45.10 21.26
CA LEU A 115 0.75 -44.95 22.55
C LEU A 115 0.34 -46.09 23.48
N ASP A 116 1.28 -46.96 23.82
CA ASP A 116 1.04 -48.17 24.62
C ASP A 116 -0.15 -49.03 24.11
N GLY A 117 -0.35 -49.04 22.78
CA GLY A 117 -1.43 -49.75 22.10
C GLY A 117 -2.79 -49.02 22.07
N ALA A 118 -2.89 -47.83 22.66
CA ALA A 118 -4.08 -46.98 22.59
C ALA A 118 -4.05 -46.07 21.35
N ALA A 119 -5.23 -45.92 20.71
CA ALA A 119 -5.44 -45.00 19.60
C ALA A 119 -5.59 -43.55 20.09
N PRO A 120 -5.20 -42.55 19.28
CA PRO A 120 -5.38 -41.15 19.62
C PRO A 120 -6.87 -40.77 19.66
N THR A 121 -7.24 -39.95 20.63
CA THR A 121 -8.60 -39.40 20.80
C THR A 121 -8.79 -38.03 20.16
N ALA A 122 -7.68 -37.34 19.84
CA ALA A 122 -7.66 -36.08 19.14
C ALA A 122 -6.42 -36.00 18.24
N VAL A 123 -6.57 -35.39 17.05
CA VAL A 123 -5.49 -35.26 16.05
C VAL A 123 -5.55 -33.85 15.47
N ALA A 124 -4.40 -33.19 15.40
CA ALA A 124 -4.23 -31.97 14.63
C ALA A 124 -3.09 -32.11 13.63
N VAL A 125 -3.36 -31.72 12.39
CA VAL A 125 -2.35 -31.63 11.32
C VAL A 125 -2.10 -30.17 11.06
N VAL A 126 -0.84 -29.74 11.18
CA VAL A 126 -0.47 -28.33 11.04
C VAL A 126 -0.36 -27.98 9.54
N PRO A 127 -1.20 -27.06 9.00
CA PRO A 127 -1.20 -26.75 7.57
C PRO A 127 0.15 -26.25 7.08
N GLY A 128 0.61 -26.75 5.94
CA GLY A 128 1.89 -26.31 5.35
C GLY A 128 3.13 -26.90 6.01
N SER A 129 2.97 -27.82 6.96
CA SER A 129 4.09 -28.51 7.59
C SER A 129 3.86 -30.02 7.65
N GLU A 130 4.93 -30.75 7.94
CA GLU A 130 4.87 -32.19 8.20
C GLU A 130 4.42 -32.52 9.64
N MET A 131 4.07 -31.51 10.45
CA MET A 131 3.81 -31.68 11.89
C MET A 131 2.39 -32.16 12.20
N VAL A 132 2.31 -33.14 13.10
CA VAL A 132 1.07 -33.70 13.64
C VAL A 132 1.14 -33.77 15.16
N ALA A 133 0.07 -33.36 15.82
CA ALA A 133 -0.12 -33.49 17.26
C ALA A 133 -1.24 -34.49 17.56
N LEU A 134 -1.00 -35.36 18.53
CA LEU A 134 -1.88 -36.48 18.89
C LEU A 134 -2.15 -36.43 20.40
N GLY A 135 -3.43 -36.43 20.78
CA GLY A 135 -3.86 -36.56 22.17
C GLY A 135 -4.40 -37.96 22.46
N TYR A 136 -4.16 -38.49 23.66
CA TYR A 136 -4.53 -39.85 24.03
C TYR A 136 -5.52 -39.94 25.22
N PRO A 137 -6.18 -41.10 25.42
CA PRO A 137 -7.14 -41.31 26.50
C PRO A 137 -6.56 -41.18 27.91
N ASP A 138 -5.26 -41.40 28.08
CA ASP A 138 -4.56 -41.36 29.35
C ASP A 138 -4.03 -39.97 29.71
N GLY A 139 -4.32 -38.95 28.90
CA GLY A 139 -3.91 -37.58 29.15
C GLY A 139 -2.51 -37.21 28.66
N ARG A 140 -1.82 -38.11 27.96
CA ARG A 140 -0.56 -37.82 27.27
C ARG A 140 -0.81 -37.29 25.87
N ALA A 141 0.16 -36.54 25.35
CA ALA A 141 0.23 -36.13 23.95
C ALA A 141 1.55 -36.60 23.30
N ARG A 142 1.49 -36.93 22.00
CA ARG A 142 2.68 -37.17 21.16
C ARG A 142 2.68 -36.23 19.98
N PHE A 143 3.87 -35.91 19.52
CA PHE A 143 4.11 -35.07 18.36
C PHE A 143 4.92 -35.87 17.34
N ALA A 144 4.54 -35.78 16.08
CA ALA A 144 5.17 -36.52 15.01
C ALA A 144 5.36 -35.64 13.77
N LEU A 145 6.37 -35.98 12.99
CA LEU A 145 6.59 -35.47 11.64
C LEU A 145 6.19 -36.58 10.66
N ILE A 146 5.18 -36.33 9.83
CA ILE A 146 4.77 -37.18 8.72
C ILE A 146 5.30 -36.55 7.44
N GLY A 147 6.46 -37.02 7.01
CA GLY A 147 7.15 -36.56 5.81
C GLY A 147 7.34 -37.67 4.78
N PHE A 148 8.15 -37.37 3.76
CA PHE A 148 8.49 -38.33 2.71
C PHE A 148 9.98 -38.36 2.44
N ARG A 149 10.58 -39.53 2.62
CA ARG A 149 11.98 -39.73 2.25
C ARG A 149 12.06 -39.98 0.75
N THR A 150 12.91 -39.22 0.08
CA THR A 150 13.12 -39.32 -1.37
C THR A 150 14.52 -39.84 -1.68
N THR A 151 14.60 -40.90 -2.48
CA THR A 151 15.84 -41.43 -3.07
C THR A 151 15.77 -41.26 -4.58
N ILE A 152 16.83 -40.79 -5.22
CA ILE A 152 16.92 -40.68 -6.69
C ILE A 152 17.77 -41.84 -7.20
N PHE A 153 17.17 -42.71 -7.99
CA PHE A 153 17.89 -43.74 -8.74
C PHE A 153 18.34 -43.19 -10.09
N THR A 154 19.62 -43.40 -10.46
CA THR A 154 20.17 -42.95 -11.75
C THR A 154 20.88 -44.08 -12.49
N GLU A 155 20.85 -44.06 -13.83
CA GLU A 155 21.67 -44.98 -14.63
C GLU A 155 23.14 -44.55 -14.53
N THR A 156 23.94 -45.32 -13.79
CA THR A 156 25.37 -45.10 -13.57
C THR A 156 26.26 -45.64 -14.71
N ASP A 157 25.67 -46.11 -15.82
CA ASP A 157 26.41 -46.70 -16.96
C ASP A 157 27.13 -45.66 -17.85
N ARG A 158 27.26 -44.39 -17.40
CA ARG A 158 28.19 -43.42 -18.01
C ARG A 158 29.52 -43.45 -17.24
N GLU A 159 30.58 -43.83 -17.94
CA GLU A 159 31.98 -44.03 -17.46
C GLU A 159 32.63 -42.85 -16.69
N ASP A 160 31.92 -41.76 -16.37
CA ASP A 160 32.51 -40.50 -15.91
C ASP A 160 31.95 -39.97 -14.56
N ILE A 161 31.21 -40.77 -13.76
CA ILE A 161 30.68 -40.29 -12.46
C ILE A 161 31.10 -41.23 -11.33
N ASP A 162 32.03 -40.77 -10.48
CA ASP A 162 32.44 -41.48 -9.26
C ASP A 162 31.26 -41.56 -8.28
N ALA A 163 31.09 -42.72 -7.64
CA ALA A 163 30.03 -42.94 -6.63
C ALA A 163 30.12 -41.96 -5.44
N ASP A 164 31.31 -41.41 -5.18
CA ASP A 164 31.58 -40.43 -4.13
C ASP A 164 31.21 -38.98 -4.55
N GLU A 165 30.95 -38.70 -5.84
CA GLU A 165 30.48 -37.39 -6.34
C GLU A 165 28.95 -37.29 -6.40
N LEU A 166 28.24 -38.40 -6.26
CA LEU A 166 26.79 -38.47 -6.20
C LEU A 166 26.36 -38.06 -4.78
N GLY A 167 25.85 -36.83 -4.63
CA GLY A 167 25.40 -36.31 -3.33
C GLY A 167 24.42 -37.24 -2.59
N GLU A 168 24.27 -37.03 -1.28
CA GLU A 168 23.40 -37.84 -0.42
C GLU A 168 22.00 -38.07 -1.04
N GLY A 169 21.52 -39.32 -1.01
CA GLY A 169 20.19 -39.70 -1.51
C GLY A 169 20.14 -40.11 -2.98
N VAL A 170 21.28 -40.29 -3.66
CA VAL A 170 21.35 -40.85 -5.02
C VAL A 170 21.90 -42.27 -5.00
N GLU A 171 21.19 -43.20 -5.63
CA GLU A 171 21.54 -44.63 -5.69
C GLU A 171 21.58 -45.15 -7.15
N PRO A 172 22.31 -46.24 -7.45
CA PRO A 172 22.30 -46.84 -8.78
C PRO A 172 20.93 -47.45 -9.11
N MET A 173 20.53 -47.38 -10.39
CA MET A 173 19.20 -47.82 -10.83
C MET A 173 18.99 -49.33 -10.66
N PRO A 174 17.95 -49.76 -9.92
CA PRO A 174 17.58 -51.17 -9.82
C PRO A 174 17.12 -51.73 -11.17
N ASP A 175 17.52 -52.96 -11.49
CA ASP A 175 17.16 -53.60 -12.76
C ASP A 175 15.63 -53.73 -12.95
N ASP A 176 14.88 -53.97 -11.87
CA ASP A 176 13.42 -54.13 -11.84
C ASP A 176 12.63 -52.83 -12.18
N LEU A 177 13.32 -51.69 -12.24
CA LEU A 177 12.72 -50.39 -12.54
C LEU A 177 13.22 -49.81 -13.88
N ARG A 178 14.17 -50.46 -14.56
CA ARG A 178 14.71 -49.99 -15.84
C ARG A 178 13.65 -49.94 -16.95
N ASP A 179 12.65 -50.82 -16.88
CA ASP A 179 11.54 -50.92 -17.84
C ASP A 179 10.40 -49.93 -17.57
N LEU A 180 10.44 -49.18 -16.46
CA LEU A 180 9.39 -48.24 -16.07
C LEU A 180 9.29 -47.09 -17.09
N PRO A 181 8.15 -46.92 -17.80
CA PRO A 181 7.96 -45.83 -18.75
C PRO A 181 8.08 -44.44 -18.09
N VAL A 182 8.65 -43.48 -18.82
CA VAL A 182 8.74 -42.08 -18.35
C VAL A 182 7.34 -41.52 -18.06
N GLY A 183 7.17 -40.92 -16.88
CA GLY A 183 5.93 -40.36 -16.38
C GLY A 183 5.00 -41.35 -15.67
N SER A 184 5.37 -42.63 -15.56
CA SER A 184 4.55 -43.64 -14.88
C SER A 184 4.96 -43.85 -13.42
N LEU A 185 3.97 -44.21 -12.59
CA LEU A 185 4.13 -44.61 -11.20
C LEU A 185 4.09 -46.14 -11.08
N ARG A 186 4.95 -46.71 -10.23
CA ARG A 186 4.93 -48.14 -9.88
C ARG A 186 5.16 -48.29 -8.38
N ALA A 187 4.32 -49.08 -7.71
CA ALA A 187 4.60 -49.49 -6.33
C ALA A 187 5.90 -50.30 -6.29
N TYR A 188 6.82 -49.92 -5.42
CA TYR A 188 8.12 -50.57 -5.29
C TYR A 188 8.49 -50.62 -3.81
N ARG A 189 8.78 -51.82 -3.28
CA ARG A 189 8.98 -52.04 -1.84
C ARG A 189 7.79 -51.49 -1.02
N ASP A 190 8.05 -50.57 -0.11
CA ASP A 190 7.10 -49.90 0.80
C ASP A 190 6.69 -48.48 0.31
N GLY A 191 7.12 -48.11 -0.90
CA GLY A 191 6.91 -46.78 -1.47
C GLY A 191 6.55 -46.79 -2.95
N VAL A 192 6.78 -45.66 -3.61
CA VAL A 192 6.44 -45.45 -5.03
C VAL A 192 7.66 -45.01 -5.81
N ALA A 193 7.91 -45.69 -6.94
CA ALA A 193 8.88 -45.29 -7.94
C ALA A 193 8.18 -44.52 -9.07
N ASN A 194 8.72 -43.35 -9.41
CA ASN A 194 8.26 -42.46 -10.47
C ASN A 194 9.41 -42.18 -11.47
N ARG A 195 9.26 -42.57 -12.75
CA ARG A 195 10.27 -42.30 -13.79
C ARG A 195 10.14 -40.84 -14.25
N LEU A 196 11.00 -39.97 -13.77
CA LEU A 196 10.97 -38.53 -14.10
C LEU A 196 11.48 -38.25 -15.51
N ASP A 197 12.56 -38.93 -15.90
CA ASP A 197 13.22 -38.78 -17.19
C ASP A 197 13.85 -40.13 -17.62
N PRO A 198 14.45 -40.23 -18.83
CA PRO A 198 15.03 -41.48 -19.30
C PRO A 198 16.19 -42.02 -18.47
N VAL A 199 16.74 -41.27 -17.50
CA VAL A 199 17.94 -41.64 -16.74
C VAL A 199 17.67 -41.66 -15.24
N LYS A 200 16.59 -41.02 -14.76
CA LYS A 200 16.29 -40.85 -13.34
C LYS A 200 14.92 -41.40 -12.94
N ILE A 201 14.91 -42.15 -11.84
CA ILE A 201 13.70 -42.57 -11.13
C ILE A 201 13.73 -41.96 -9.75
N ARG A 202 12.62 -41.35 -9.34
CA ARG A 202 12.42 -40.92 -7.96
C ARG A 202 11.71 -42.03 -7.20
N TYR A 203 12.29 -42.50 -6.11
CA TYR A 203 11.65 -43.37 -5.15
C TYR A 203 11.26 -42.57 -3.91
N GLN A 204 10.00 -42.66 -3.51
CA GLN A 204 9.49 -41.98 -2.32
C GLN A 204 8.85 -42.99 -1.38
N VAL A 205 9.08 -42.82 -0.08
CA VAL A 205 8.46 -43.62 0.97
C VAL A 205 7.99 -42.71 2.09
N LEU A 206 6.89 -43.08 2.74
CA LEU A 206 6.37 -42.38 3.90
C LEU A 206 7.38 -42.50 5.06
N ASP A 207 7.81 -41.37 5.60
CA ASP A 207 8.75 -41.31 6.73
C ASP A 207 8.05 -40.66 7.92
N VAL A 208 7.98 -41.39 9.04
CA VAL A 208 7.28 -40.92 10.24
C VAL A 208 8.26 -40.87 11.38
N ARG A 209 8.60 -39.66 11.82
CA ARG A 209 9.44 -39.43 13.00
C ARG A 209 8.57 -39.02 14.17
N VAL A 210 8.48 -39.86 15.19
CA VAL A 210 7.78 -39.51 16.43
C VAL A 210 8.77 -38.93 17.43
N LEU A 211 8.35 -37.89 18.14
CA LEU A 211 9.11 -37.26 19.20
C LEU A 211 8.84 -38.00 20.51
N ASP A 212 9.90 -38.55 21.10
CA ASP A 212 9.88 -39.28 22.36
C ASP A 212 10.74 -38.56 23.42
N PRO A 213 10.39 -38.63 24.72
CA PRO A 213 9.23 -39.34 25.29
C PRO A 213 7.89 -38.60 25.05
N PRO A 214 6.74 -39.30 25.18
CA PRO A 214 5.42 -38.65 25.17
C PRO A 214 5.30 -37.64 26.30
N VAL A 215 4.52 -36.58 26.07
CA VAL A 215 4.36 -35.47 27.01
C VAL A 215 3.12 -35.69 27.87
N GLU A 216 3.27 -35.64 29.20
CA GLU A 216 2.15 -35.63 30.13
C GLU A 216 1.48 -34.25 30.11
N VAL A 217 0.22 -34.17 29.66
CA VAL A 217 -0.47 -32.89 29.47
C VAL A 217 -1.49 -32.65 30.58
N SER A 218 -2.35 -33.63 30.85
CA SER A 218 -3.57 -33.43 31.66
C SER A 218 -3.66 -34.28 32.94
N GLY A 219 -2.56 -34.89 33.38
CA GLY A 219 -2.49 -35.66 34.62
C GLY A 219 -3.49 -36.82 34.67
N GLY A 220 -3.71 -37.52 33.54
CA GLY A 220 -4.63 -38.66 33.45
C GLY A 220 -6.00 -38.38 32.83
N SER A 221 -6.38 -37.13 32.53
CA SER A 221 -7.70 -36.83 31.93
C SER A 221 -7.66 -36.96 30.40
N PRO A 222 -8.59 -37.69 29.73
CA PRO A 222 -8.56 -37.87 28.29
C PRO A 222 -8.51 -36.55 27.50
N ILE A 223 -7.61 -36.45 26.52
CA ILE A 223 -7.53 -35.28 25.62
C ILE A 223 -8.62 -35.41 24.56
N VAL A 224 -9.51 -34.43 24.46
CA VAL A 224 -10.69 -34.48 23.57
C VAL A 224 -10.55 -33.61 22.32
N GLN A 225 -9.72 -32.56 22.39
CA GLN A 225 -9.31 -31.76 21.25
C GLN A 225 -7.85 -31.37 21.45
N ILE A 226 -7.09 -31.29 20.36
CA ILE A 226 -5.72 -30.81 20.36
C ILE A 226 -5.51 -29.99 19.09
N ASP A 227 -4.75 -28.91 19.20
CA ASP A 227 -4.24 -28.17 18.07
C ASP A 227 -2.79 -27.79 18.34
N ALA A 228 -1.99 -27.63 17.28
CA ALA A 228 -0.57 -27.34 17.38
C ALA A 228 -0.11 -26.34 16.32
N SER A 229 0.97 -25.67 16.64
CA SER A 229 1.78 -24.89 15.72
C SER A 229 3.24 -25.27 15.93
N GLY A 230 4.07 -25.10 14.91
CA GLY A 230 5.50 -25.27 15.07
C GLY A 230 6.29 -24.55 14.01
N HIS A 231 7.50 -24.15 14.38
CA HIS A 231 8.42 -23.47 13.49
C HIS A 231 9.85 -23.91 13.79
N LEU A 232 10.66 -24.01 12.72
CA LEU A 232 12.10 -24.17 12.82
C LEU A 232 12.71 -22.83 13.20
N ALA A 233 13.19 -22.72 14.44
CA ALA A 233 13.93 -21.57 14.93
C ALA A 233 15.43 -21.79 14.73
N TYR A 234 16.16 -20.73 14.37
CA TYR A 234 17.62 -20.72 14.35
C TYR A 234 18.12 -19.73 15.40
N ASP A 235 18.59 -20.26 16.53
CA ASP A 235 19.04 -19.46 17.68
C ASP A 235 20.37 -19.99 18.23
N ASP A 236 21.26 -19.09 18.65
CA ASP A 236 22.64 -19.40 19.09
C ASP A 236 23.43 -20.29 18.11
N GLY A 237 23.16 -20.18 16.81
CA GLY A 237 23.81 -21.01 15.79
C GLY A 237 23.29 -22.44 15.68
N GLN A 238 22.19 -22.78 16.37
CA GLN A 238 21.55 -24.10 16.37
C GLN A 238 20.13 -24.03 15.79
N TRP A 239 19.77 -25.03 14.98
CA TRP A 239 18.37 -25.24 14.59
C TRP A 239 17.62 -25.92 15.74
N ARG A 240 16.49 -25.35 16.12
CA ARG A 240 15.60 -25.88 17.16
C ARG A 240 14.20 -26.06 16.56
N LEU A 241 13.61 -27.21 16.84
CA LEU A 241 12.22 -27.48 16.50
C LEU A 241 11.39 -27.08 17.70
N GLU A 242 10.62 -26.00 17.55
CA GLU A 242 9.69 -25.52 18.57
C GLU A 242 8.27 -25.89 18.18
N PHE A 243 7.57 -26.54 19.11
CA PHE A 243 6.15 -26.81 19.01
C PHE A 243 5.43 -26.02 20.10
N LYS A 244 4.31 -25.44 19.73
CA LYS A 244 3.30 -24.95 20.66
C LYS A 244 2.03 -25.75 20.44
N PHE A 245 1.31 -26.04 21.50
CA PHE A 245 0.08 -26.80 21.42
C PHE A 245 -0.95 -26.28 22.41
N ALA A 246 -2.21 -26.48 22.06
CA ALA A 246 -3.34 -26.31 22.93
C ALA A 246 -4.10 -27.63 22.98
N ALA A 247 -4.52 -28.06 24.15
CA ALA A 247 -5.28 -29.28 24.37
C ALA A 247 -6.47 -28.99 25.28
N LEU A 248 -7.63 -29.54 24.93
CA LEU A 248 -8.82 -29.52 25.78
C LEU A 248 -9.02 -30.92 26.37
N THR A 249 -9.25 -31.00 27.67
CA THR A 249 -9.49 -32.27 28.37
C THR A 249 -10.97 -32.60 28.44
N ALA A 250 -11.31 -33.87 28.66
CA ALA A 250 -12.69 -34.30 28.91
C ALA A 250 -13.30 -33.66 30.18
N ALA A 251 -12.46 -33.19 31.11
CA ALA A 251 -12.88 -32.46 32.30
C ALA A 251 -13.20 -30.97 32.02
N GLY A 252 -12.87 -30.47 30.82
CA GLY A 252 -13.11 -29.09 30.43
C GLY A 252 -11.97 -28.12 30.72
N ASP A 253 -10.76 -28.64 30.96
CA ASP A 253 -9.56 -27.82 31.19
C ASP A 253 -8.86 -27.54 29.87
N LEU A 254 -8.51 -26.27 29.62
CA LEU A 254 -7.66 -25.88 28.49
C LEU A 254 -6.21 -25.85 28.95
N ILE A 255 -5.36 -26.51 28.21
CA ILE A 255 -3.94 -26.63 28.50
C ILE A 255 -3.19 -26.09 27.29
N VAL A 256 -2.39 -25.05 27.50
CA VAL A 256 -1.55 -24.46 26.46
C VAL A 256 -0.10 -24.68 26.87
N GLY A 257 0.69 -25.25 25.96
CA GLY A 257 2.07 -25.59 26.26
C GLY A 257 2.98 -25.46 25.05
N GLY A 258 4.27 -25.58 25.33
CA GLY A 258 5.31 -25.65 24.33
C GLY A 258 6.26 -26.81 24.63
N LEU A 259 6.81 -27.36 23.56
CA LEU A 259 7.89 -28.35 23.57
C LEU A 259 9.03 -27.82 22.71
N GLU A 260 10.23 -27.83 23.27
CA GLU A 260 11.46 -27.47 22.58
C GLU A 260 12.35 -28.70 22.50
N GLU A 261 12.69 -29.13 21.28
CA GLU A 261 13.65 -30.20 21.05
C GLU A 261 15.08 -29.62 21.02
N LYS A 262 15.94 -30.06 21.96
CA LYS A 262 17.35 -29.65 22.04
C LYS A 262 18.28 -30.82 21.82
N THR A 263 19.16 -30.71 20.83
CA THR A 263 20.24 -31.68 20.58
C THR A 263 21.58 -31.16 21.11
N SER A 264 22.21 -31.93 22.00
CA SER A 264 23.53 -31.62 22.55
C SER A 264 24.64 -31.90 21.53
N PHE A 265 25.50 -30.92 21.24
CA PHE A 265 26.64 -31.09 20.33
C PHE A 265 27.69 -32.08 20.85
N LEU A 266 27.84 -32.18 22.18
CA LEU A 266 28.87 -33.00 22.82
C LEU A 266 28.49 -34.49 22.88
N THR A 267 27.19 -34.78 22.97
CA THR A 267 26.68 -36.15 23.19
C THR A 267 25.79 -36.65 22.06
N GLY A 268 25.28 -35.77 21.21
CA GLY A 268 24.23 -36.10 20.21
C GLY A 268 22.88 -36.43 20.84
N GLU A 269 22.76 -36.40 22.17
CA GLU A 269 21.52 -36.70 22.87
C GLU A 269 20.51 -35.57 22.68
N THR A 270 19.27 -35.96 22.43
CA THR A 270 18.15 -35.05 22.21
C THR A 270 17.27 -35.04 23.45
N SER A 271 16.93 -33.86 23.94
CA SER A 271 16.10 -33.67 25.13
C SER A 271 14.91 -32.77 24.80
N ILE A 272 13.73 -33.13 25.29
CA ILE A 272 12.50 -32.33 25.10
C ILE A 272 12.25 -31.55 26.39
N VAL A 273 12.25 -30.22 26.29
CA VAL A 273 11.84 -29.35 27.40
C VAL A 273 10.36 -29.01 27.20
N THR A 274 9.51 -29.38 28.15
CA THR A 274 8.08 -29.05 28.11
C THR A 274 7.76 -27.98 29.15
N ALA A 275 6.99 -26.98 28.74
CA ALA A 275 6.28 -26.08 29.65
C ALA A 275 4.80 -26.08 29.28
N ALA A 276 3.92 -26.42 30.21
CA ALA A 276 2.47 -26.39 30.00
C ALA A 276 1.79 -25.55 31.08
N ARG A 277 0.76 -24.82 30.69
CA ARG A 277 -0.08 -23.98 31.55
C ARG A 277 -1.53 -24.43 31.41
N THR A 278 -2.26 -24.44 32.51
CA THR A 278 -3.65 -24.91 32.55
C THR A 278 -4.57 -23.78 33.00
N ALA A 279 -5.67 -23.60 32.28
CA ALA A 279 -6.81 -22.82 32.72
C ALA A 279 -7.99 -23.78 33.01
N PRO A 280 -8.33 -23.99 34.29
CA PRO A 280 -9.37 -24.96 34.66
C PRO A 280 -10.79 -24.43 34.42
N GLY A 281 -11.72 -25.33 34.09
CA GLY A 281 -13.16 -25.05 34.12
C GLY A 281 -13.69 -24.11 33.01
N ILE A 282 -13.29 -24.34 31.76
CA ILE A 282 -13.60 -23.44 30.63
C ILE A 282 -14.94 -23.74 29.97
N VAL A 283 -15.55 -24.89 30.25
CA VAL A 283 -16.87 -25.27 29.71
C VAL A 283 -17.95 -24.38 30.34
N PRO A 284 -18.62 -23.51 29.57
CA PRO A 284 -19.70 -22.69 30.11
C PRO A 284 -20.86 -23.57 30.59
N GLU A 285 -21.47 -23.23 31.73
CA GLU A 285 -22.58 -24.01 32.31
C GLU A 285 -23.70 -24.24 31.27
N GLY A 286 -23.99 -25.50 30.97
CA GLY A 286 -25.04 -25.91 30.02
C GLY A 286 -24.62 -26.05 28.56
N GLN A 287 -23.37 -25.76 28.20
CA GLN A 287 -22.82 -26.05 26.87
C GLN A 287 -22.18 -27.45 26.81
N GLY A 288 -22.35 -28.12 25.67
CA GLY A 288 -21.79 -29.46 25.43
C GLY A 288 -20.27 -29.46 25.19
N ARG A 289 -19.75 -30.55 24.62
CA ARG A 289 -18.33 -30.66 24.24
C ARG A 289 -17.98 -29.64 23.15
N ALA A 290 -16.81 -29.01 23.25
CA ALA A 290 -16.29 -28.14 22.20
C ALA A 290 -16.11 -28.93 20.91
N VAL A 291 -16.44 -28.30 19.78
CA VAL A 291 -16.39 -28.91 18.45
C VAL A 291 -15.01 -28.73 17.83
N ASP A 292 -14.33 -27.63 18.15
CA ASP A 292 -13.00 -27.35 17.60
C ASP A 292 -12.13 -26.52 18.56
N LEU A 293 -10.82 -26.59 18.35
CA LEU A 293 -9.79 -25.86 19.08
C LEU A 293 -8.80 -25.28 18.08
N PHE A 294 -8.57 -23.97 18.13
CA PHE A 294 -7.67 -23.27 17.22
C PHE A 294 -6.57 -22.54 17.98
N LEU A 295 -5.33 -22.77 17.58
CA LEU A 295 -4.12 -22.12 18.08
C LEU A 295 -3.43 -21.38 16.94
N THR A 296 -3.12 -20.10 17.16
CA THR A 296 -2.38 -19.30 16.16
C THR A 296 -0.97 -19.80 15.94
N ASP A 297 -0.34 -19.39 14.83
CA ASP A 297 1.00 -19.84 14.47
C ASP A 297 2.05 -19.48 15.53
N LEU A 298 1.94 -18.27 16.08
CA LEU A 298 2.76 -17.81 17.20
C LEU A 298 2.41 -18.47 18.55
N GLY A 299 1.31 -19.21 18.62
CA GLY A 299 0.83 -19.92 19.80
C GLY A 299 0.44 -19.02 20.98
N ASP A 300 0.04 -17.79 20.70
CA ASP A 300 -0.36 -16.75 21.65
C ASP A 300 -1.88 -16.63 21.78
N HIS A 301 -2.63 -16.80 20.68
CA HIS A 301 -4.09 -16.77 20.68
C HIS A 301 -4.66 -18.19 20.58
N VAL A 302 -5.61 -18.51 21.46
CA VAL A 302 -6.34 -19.79 21.48
C VAL A 302 -7.84 -19.55 21.41
N LEU A 303 -8.53 -20.18 20.46
CA LEU A 303 -9.99 -20.15 20.35
C LEU A 303 -10.57 -21.53 20.62
N VAL A 304 -11.49 -21.61 21.58
CA VAL A 304 -12.30 -22.80 21.84
C VAL A 304 -13.68 -22.59 21.24
N VAL A 305 -14.13 -23.50 20.37
CA VAL A 305 -15.35 -23.32 19.56
C VAL A 305 -16.41 -24.35 19.92
N TRP A 306 -17.66 -23.91 20.10
CA TRP A 306 -18.83 -24.76 20.36
C TRP A 306 -19.78 -24.84 19.17
N ALA A 307 -20.62 -25.89 19.16
CA ALA A 307 -21.56 -26.16 18.07
C ALA A 307 -22.61 -25.05 17.90
N ASP A 308 -22.97 -24.35 18.97
CA ASP A 308 -23.93 -23.24 18.94
C ASP A 308 -23.34 -21.94 18.35
N GLY A 309 -22.06 -21.96 17.97
CA GLY A 309 -21.33 -20.81 17.44
C GLY A 309 -20.69 -19.91 18.49
N THR A 310 -20.85 -20.21 19.78
CA THR A 310 -20.04 -19.57 20.82
C THR A 310 -18.57 -19.94 20.61
N ALA A 311 -17.68 -18.95 20.64
CA ALA A 311 -16.26 -19.18 20.81
C ALA A 311 -15.67 -18.34 21.94
N LEU A 312 -14.72 -18.91 22.67
CA LEU A 312 -13.97 -18.21 23.72
C LEU A 312 -12.54 -18.02 23.24
N HIS A 313 -12.10 -16.77 23.19
CA HIS A 313 -10.76 -16.39 22.79
C HIS A 313 -9.90 -16.13 24.04
N TYR A 314 -8.89 -16.96 24.21
CA TYR A 314 -7.86 -16.86 25.23
C TYR A 314 -6.57 -16.30 24.63
N LEU A 315 -5.87 -15.51 25.43
CA LEU A 315 -4.55 -14.99 25.08
C LEU A 315 -3.55 -15.41 26.15
N ASP A 316 -2.41 -15.91 25.69
CA ASP A 316 -1.29 -16.30 26.52
C ASP A 316 -0.28 -15.15 26.62
N ARG A 317 -0.32 -14.39 27.73
CA ARG A 317 0.59 -13.25 27.99
C ARG A 317 1.41 -13.47 29.25
N ASP A 318 2.73 -13.29 29.14
CA ASP A 318 3.68 -13.26 30.27
C ASP A 318 3.54 -14.43 31.26
N GLY A 319 3.18 -15.62 30.76
CA GLY A 319 3.01 -16.81 31.58
C GLY A 319 1.63 -16.98 32.22
N SER A 320 0.62 -16.20 31.81
CA SER A 320 -0.78 -16.34 32.24
C SER A 320 -1.73 -16.47 31.05
N LEU A 321 -2.63 -17.47 31.11
CA LEU A 321 -3.66 -17.69 30.10
C LEU A 321 -4.96 -17.00 30.55
N ALA A 322 -5.36 -15.94 29.85
CA ALA A 322 -6.51 -15.11 30.21
C ALA A 322 -7.58 -15.16 29.10
N LEU A 323 -8.86 -15.18 29.50
CA LEU A 323 -9.97 -14.99 28.56
C LEU A 323 -10.00 -13.50 28.16
N GLU A 324 -9.81 -13.20 26.88
CA GLU A 324 -9.86 -11.82 26.36
C GLU A 324 -11.27 -11.48 25.88
N GLU A 325 -11.91 -12.36 25.09
CA GLU A 325 -13.23 -12.10 24.54
C GLU A 325 -14.08 -13.35 24.28
N ARG A 326 -15.39 -13.14 24.21
CA ARG A 326 -16.38 -14.15 23.78
C ARG A 326 -16.94 -13.71 22.43
N LEU A 327 -16.82 -14.60 21.44
CA LEU A 327 -17.22 -14.39 20.06
C LEU A 327 -18.50 -15.17 19.75
N ASP A 328 -19.29 -14.62 18.82
CA ASP A 328 -20.39 -15.31 18.17
C ASP A 328 -20.02 -15.54 16.70
N LEU A 329 -19.68 -16.78 16.37
CA LEU A 329 -19.16 -17.16 15.07
C LEU A 329 -20.26 -17.32 14.00
N VAL A 330 -21.54 -17.35 14.42
CA VAL A 330 -22.70 -17.51 13.55
C VAL A 330 -23.58 -16.26 13.57
N GLU A 331 -24.14 -15.88 12.42
CA GLU A 331 -24.86 -14.60 12.31
C GLU A 331 -26.29 -14.67 12.87
N LYS A 332 -26.92 -15.85 12.79
CA LYS A 332 -28.33 -16.03 13.16
C LYS A 332 -28.45 -16.90 14.41
N PRO A 333 -29.25 -16.48 15.41
CA PRO A 333 -29.57 -17.32 16.56
C PRO A 333 -30.17 -18.66 16.10
N GLY A 334 -29.55 -19.77 16.52
CA GLY A 334 -29.98 -21.13 16.18
C GLY A 334 -29.28 -21.76 14.98
N ALA A 335 -28.38 -21.05 14.28
CA ALA A 335 -27.44 -21.68 13.37
C ALA A 335 -26.31 -22.36 14.16
N THR A 336 -25.79 -23.47 13.66
CA THR A 336 -24.67 -24.19 14.29
C THR A 336 -23.42 -24.16 13.43
N VAL A 337 -22.25 -24.23 14.06
CA VAL A 337 -20.97 -24.47 13.37
C VAL A 337 -20.95 -25.92 12.89
N THR A 338 -20.66 -26.12 11.61
CA THR A 338 -20.68 -27.45 10.98
C THR A 338 -19.30 -27.91 10.51
N ALA A 339 -18.39 -26.98 10.25
CA ALA A 339 -17.00 -27.27 9.93
C ALA A 339 -16.14 -26.05 10.25
N SER A 340 -14.86 -26.27 10.53
CA SER A 340 -13.88 -25.21 10.72
C SER A 340 -12.50 -25.70 10.30
N ALA A 341 -11.64 -24.77 9.90
CA ALA A 341 -10.27 -25.07 9.55
C ALA A 341 -9.38 -23.82 9.65
N PRO A 342 -8.11 -23.97 10.07
CA PRO A 342 -7.13 -22.90 9.96
C PRO A 342 -6.80 -22.60 8.48
N LEU A 343 -6.48 -21.34 8.18
CA LEU A 343 -5.78 -20.96 6.95
C LEU A 343 -4.26 -21.17 7.11
N ILE A 344 -3.51 -21.12 6.01
CA ILE A 344 -2.04 -21.09 6.05
C ILE A 344 -1.53 -19.97 6.98
N GLY A 345 -0.49 -20.28 7.76
CA GLY A 345 0.07 -19.37 8.78
C GLY A 345 -0.83 -19.14 9.99
N LYS A 346 -1.93 -19.91 10.11
CA LYS A 346 -2.81 -20.01 11.29
C LYS A 346 -3.16 -18.68 11.97
N ASN A 347 -3.33 -17.60 11.21
CA ASN A 347 -3.83 -16.32 11.74
C ASN A 347 -5.32 -16.12 11.45
N THR A 348 -5.87 -16.92 10.51
CA THR A 348 -7.27 -16.91 10.11
C THR A 348 -7.92 -18.28 10.40
N LEU A 349 -9.07 -18.26 11.08
CA LEU A 349 -9.96 -19.39 11.27
C LEU A 349 -11.12 -19.31 10.29
N MET A 350 -11.27 -20.33 9.44
CA MET A 350 -12.43 -20.50 8.58
C MET A 350 -13.53 -21.22 9.37
N VAL A 351 -14.76 -20.71 9.33
CA VAL A 351 -15.91 -21.28 10.05
C VAL A 351 -17.08 -21.43 9.10
N GLY A 352 -17.54 -22.66 8.92
CA GLY A 352 -18.74 -23.02 8.17
C GLY A 352 -19.97 -23.15 9.08
N ASP A 353 -21.11 -22.67 8.63
CA ASP A 353 -22.38 -22.75 9.36
C ASP A 353 -23.43 -23.65 8.69
N SER A 354 -24.42 -24.07 9.50
CA SER A 354 -25.58 -24.85 9.05
C SER A 354 -26.46 -24.17 7.99
N LEU A 355 -26.29 -22.87 7.75
CA LEU A 355 -27.01 -22.10 6.74
C LEU A 355 -26.29 -22.07 5.38
N GLY A 356 -25.13 -22.74 5.27
CA GLY A 356 -24.37 -22.78 4.03
C GLY A 356 -23.45 -21.58 3.84
N ARG A 357 -22.99 -20.94 4.92
CA ARG A 357 -22.04 -19.82 4.85
C ARG A 357 -20.69 -20.23 5.39
N VAL A 358 -19.65 -19.53 4.94
CA VAL A 358 -18.25 -19.70 5.39
C VAL A 358 -17.68 -18.33 5.76
N GLY A 359 -17.38 -18.11 7.04
CA GLY A 359 -16.75 -16.90 7.54
C GLY A 359 -15.25 -17.07 7.73
N ALA A 360 -14.45 -16.08 7.36
CA ALA A 360 -13.03 -15.99 7.70
C ALA A 360 -12.85 -15.03 8.87
N TRP A 361 -12.35 -15.55 9.98
CA TRP A 361 -12.15 -14.84 11.24
C TRP A 361 -10.67 -14.68 11.53
N PHE A 362 -10.20 -13.46 11.75
CA PHE A 362 -8.80 -13.20 12.05
C PHE A 362 -8.62 -12.04 13.02
N ALA A 363 -7.46 -12.01 13.64
CA ALA A 363 -7.06 -10.95 14.54
C ALA A 363 -6.81 -9.64 13.77
N ALA A 364 -7.56 -8.60 14.09
CA ALA A 364 -7.40 -7.25 13.54
C ALA A 364 -6.98 -6.28 14.66
N ARG A 365 -6.07 -5.36 14.35
CA ARG A 365 -5.67 -4.31 15.30
C ARG A 365 -6.79 -3.29 15.45
N GLY A 366 -6.87 -2.64 16.61
CA GLY A 366 -7.67 -1.42 16.72
C GLY A 366 -7.13 -0.32 15.80
N ASP A 367 -7.99 0.60 15.35
CA ASP A 367 -7.55 1.76 14.57
C ASP A 367 -6.74 2.72 15.46
N ALA A 368 -5.45 2.42 15.61
CA ALA A 368 -4.51 3.21 16.41
C ALA A 368 -4.40 4.65 15.91
N LYS A 369 -4.68 4.92 14.61
CA LYS A 369 -4.64 6.28 14.07
C LYS A 369 -5.86 7.07 14.53
N ALA A 370 -7.06 6.48 14.50
CA ALA A 370 -8.26 7.08 15.10
C ALA A 370 -8.07 7.28 16.61
N GLN A 371 -7.57 6.27 17.32
CA GLN A 371 -7.41 6.34 18.77
C GLN A 371 -6.31 7.32 19.20
N LYS A 372 -5.22 7.48 18.42
CA LYS A 372 -4.24 8.57 18.62
C LYS A 372 -4.88 9.94 18.40
N ARG A 373 -5.77 10.07 17.40
CA ARG A 373 -6.50 11.33 17.16
C ARG A 373 -7.45 11.66 18.30
N ASP A 374 -8.16 10.66 18.82
CA ASP A 374 -9.11 10.80 19.93
C ASP A 374 -8.37 11.10 21.24
N LEU A 375 -7.26 10.41 21.52
CA LEU A 375 -6.39 10.72 22.66
C LEU A 375 -5.83 12.15 22.54
N ALA A 376 -5.32 12.52 21.36
CA ALA A 376 -4.83 13.87 21.12
C ALA A 376 -5.94 14.92 21.25
N ALA A 377 -7.19 14.61 20.89
CA ALA A 377 -8.33 15.49 21.06
C ALA A 377 -8.73 15.64 22.54
N ALA A 378 -8.77 14.54 23.29
CA ALA A 378 -9.07 14.54 24.72
C ALA A 378 -7.98 15.26 25.53
N GLN A 379 -6.70 14.98 25.25
CA GLN A 379 -5.55 15.69 25.86
C GLN A 379 -5.59 17.18 25.56
N ARG A 380 -5.98 17.59 24.34
CA ARG A 380 -6.20 18.99 23.98
C ARG A 380 -7.29 19.65 24.82
N ALA A 381 -8.44 18.99 25.02
CA ALA A 381 -9.53 19.53 25.82
C ALA A 381 -9.11 19.76 27.29
N TYR A 382 -8.38 18.81 27.88
CA TYR A 382 -7.91 18.91 29.26
C TYR A 382 -6.80 19.94 29.46
N GLN A 383 -5.83 20.01 28.55
CA GLN A 383 -4.81 21.07 28.59
C GLN A 383 -5.45 22.45 28.46
N THR A 384 -6.44 22.63 27.58
CA THR A 384 -7.16 23.90 27.42
C THR A 384 -7.82 24.33 28.73
N ALA A 385 -8.55 23.43 29.40
CA ALA A 385 -9.19 23.73 30.68
C ALA A 385 -8.18 24.08 31.80
N ILE A 386 -7.02 23.40 31.85
CA ILE A 386 -5.93 23.75 32.79
C ILE A 386 -5.36 25.15 32.48
N TYR A 387 -5.12 25.47 31.21
CA TYR A 387 -4.55 26.76 30.83
C TYR A 387 -5.53 27.91 31.11
N GLU A 388 -6.82 27.75 30.83
CA GLU A 388 -7.84 28.76 31.14
C GLU A 388 -8.00 28.98 32.64
N LEU A 389 -8.00 27.90 33.43
CA LEU A 389 -7.98 27.98 34.88
C LEU A 389 -6.73 28.74 35.37
N ARG A 390 -5.54 28.38 34.88
CA ARG A 390 -4.28 29.01 35.27
C ARG A 390 -4.23 30.50 34.93
N ASP A 391 -4.55 30.87 33.70
CA ASP A 391 -4.53 32.26 33.22
C ASP A 391 -5.49 33.15 34.03
N ARG A 392 -6.63 32.60 34.45
CA ARG A 392 -7.62 33.36 35.22
C ARG A 392 -7.26 33.44 36.71
N LEU A 393 -6.66 32.39 37.29
CA LEU A 393 -6.08 32.43 38.63
C LEU A 393 -4.92 33.44 38.72
N GLU A 394 -4.06 33.50 37.70
CA GLU A 394 -3.01 34.53 37.59
C GLU A 394 -3.61 35.94 37.54
N ARG A 395 -4.71 36.14 36.80
CA ARG A 395 -5.43 37.43 36.74
C ARG A 395 -6.14 37.80 38.04
N ALA A 396 -6.57 36.82 38.83
CA ALA A 396 -7.11 37.01 40.19
C ALA A 396 -6.02 37.28 41.24
N GLY A 397 -4.74 37.29 40.85
CA GLY A 397 -3.62 37.66 41.72
C GLY A 397 -2.98 36.49 42.47
N VAL A 398 -3.29 35.24 42.09
CA VAL A 398 -2.61 34.05 42.62
C VAL A 398 -1.17 34.04 42.09
N PRO A 399 -0.15 34.00 42.95
CA PRO A 399 1.23 34.09 42.50
C PRO A 399 1.67 32.80 41.77
N PRO A 400 2.54 32.88 40.75
CA PRO A 400 2.80 31.77 39.83
C PRO A 400 3.37 30.48 40.44
N HIS A 401 3.92 30.57 41.66
CA HIS A 401 4.49 29.44 42.39
C HIS A 401 3.46 28.71 43.27
N GLU A 402 2.28 29.31 43.46
CA GLU A 402 1.13 28.73 44.18
C GLU A 402 0.08 28.16 43.22
N LEU A 403 0.28 28.30 41.90
CA LEU A 403 -0.57 27.65 40.90
C LEU A 403 -0.38 26.13 41.00
N PRO A 404 -1.45 25.35 41.11
CA PRO A 404 -1.35 23.91 41.14
C PRO A 404 -0.90 23.42 39.75
N PHE A 405 -0.60 22.14 39.60
CA PHE A 405 -0.20 21.48 38.33
C PHE A 405 1.31 21.41 38.05
N GLY A 406 2.08 21.06 39.08
CA GLY A 406 3.36 20.34 38.96
C GLY A 406 3.18 18.82 38.94
N GLY A 407 2.20 18.30 38.17
CA GLY A 407 1.92 16.87 38.03
C GLY A 407 1.08 16.25 39.17
N VAL A 408 -0.10 15.75 38.79
CA VAL A 408 -0.96 14.74 39.48
C VAL A 408 -1.86 15.25 40.64
N GLU A 409 -3.17 15.05 40.46
CA GLU A 409 -4.21 14.76 41.49
C GLU A 409 -4.52 15.76 42.62
N GLU A 410 -4.63 17.07 42.38
CA GLU A 410 -5.36 17.93 43.33
C GLU A 410 -6.86 17.95 43.00
N GLU A 411 -7.64 17.16 43.76
CA GLU A 411 -9.09 17.06 43.61
C GLU A 411 -9.83 18.33 44.05
N GLU A 412 -9.24 19.21 44.86
CA GLU A 412 -9.82 20.48 45.30
C GLU A 412 -8.81 21.63 45.24
N LEU A 413 -9.29 22.87 45.05
CA LEU A 413 -8.44 24.05 45.17
C LEU A 413 -7.86 24.16 46.60
N PRO A 414 -6.53 24.27 46.75
CA PRO A 414 -5.91 24.50 48.05
C PRO A 414 -6.51 25.72 48.78
N PRO A 415 -6.66 25.68 50.11
CA PRO A 415 -7.28 26.75 50.89
C PRO A 415 -6.55 28.10 50.75
N GLU A 416 -5.25 28.08 50.43
CA GLU A 416 -4.43 29.25 50.13
C GLU A 416 -4.87 29.98 48.85
N ILE A 417 -5.27 29.23 47.81
CA ILE A 417 -5.76 29.79 46.54
C ILE A 417 -7.21 30.25 46.70
N ARG A 418 -8.05 29.50 47.42
CA ARG A 418 -9.45 29.89 47.70
C ARG A 418 -9.54 31.23 48.45
N ALA A 419 -8.52 31.59 49.23
CA ALA A 419 -8.46 32.86 49.94
C ALA A 419 -8.21 34.08 49.02
N HIS A 420 -7.72 33.86 47.79
CA HIS A 420 -7.44 34.91 46.81
C HIS A 420 -8.61 35.19 45.86
N LEU A 421 -9.63 34.31 45.84
CA LEU A 421 -10.74 34.37 44.89
C LEU A 421 -12.01 34.93 45.54
N ASP A 422 -12.78 35.71 44.79
CA ASP A 422 -14.12 36.12 45.23
C ASP A 422 -15.17 34.99 45.07
N ALA A 423 -16.40 35.22 45.54
CA ALA A 423 -17.43 34.17 45.55
C ALA A 423 -17.87 33.72 44.13
N ASP A 424 -17.82 34.61 43.14
CA ASP A 424 -18.20 34.31 41.77
C ASP A 424 -17.04 33.60 41.03
N GLU A 425 -15.80 34.03 41.29
CA GLU A 425 -14.57 33.40 40.80
C GLU A 425 -14.36 32.01 41.37
N LEU A 426 -14.67 31.81 42.65
CA LEU A 426 -14.59 30.51 43.31
C LEU A 426 -15.64 29.53 42.75
N ALA A 427 -16.88 29.97 42.55
CA ALA A 427 -17.94 29.14 41.96
C ALA A 427 -17.58 28.71 40.53
N TRP A 428 -17.02 29.62 39.73
CA TRP A 428 -16.53 29.29 38.39
C TRP A 428 -15.32 28.34 38.43
N ALA A 429 -14.35 28.57 39.31
CA ALA A 429 -13.17 27.71 39.41
C ALA A 429 -13.54 26.28 39.86
N GLU A 430 -14.56 26.14 40.71
CA GLU A 430 -15.12 24.85 41.11
C GLU A 430 -15.87 24.15 39.96
N ASP A 431 -16.63 24.88 39.13
CA ASP A 431 -17.25 24.35 37.92
C ASP A 431 -16.19 23.89 36.89
N GLU A 432 -15.10 24.63 36.73
CA GLU A 432 -14.02 24.28 35.80
C GLU A 432 -13.18 23.09 36.33
N LEU A 433 -12.98 23.00 37.66
CA LEU A 433 -12.43 21.80 38.29
C LEU A 433 -13.36 20.60 38.10
N ALA A 434 -14.68 20.79 38.16
CA ALA A 434 -15.65 19.74 37.86
C ALA A 434 -15.56 19.28 36.39
N LEU A 435 -15.37 20.20 35.45
CA LEU A 435 -15.11 19.88 34.04
C LEU A 435 -13.79 19.12 33.84
N LEU A 436 -12.72 19.49 34.56
CA LEU A 436 -11.45 18.74 34.58
C LEU A 436 -11.62 17.33 35.15
N ARG A 437 -12.47 17.16 36.19
CA ARG A 437 -12.86 15.85 36.73
C ARG A 437 -13.68 15.03 35.72
N GLU A 438 -14.49 15.66 34.86
CA GLU A 438 -15.19 14.98 33.77
C GLU A 438 -14.27 14.60 32.60
N LEU A 439 -13.21 15.37 32.35
CA LEU A 439 -12.27 15.16 31.23
C LEU A 439 -11.10 14.20 31.55
N SER A 440 -10.74 14.04 32.82
CA SER A 440 -9.69 13.11 33.25
C SER A 440 -10.03 11.62 32.96
N PRO A 441 -11.25 11.12 33.28
CA PRO A 441 -11.68 9.78 32.92
C PRO A 441 -11.65 9.46 31.41
N PRO A 442 -12.12 10.32 30.48
CA PRO A 442 -12.02 10.05 29.05
C PRO A 442 -10.59 10.12 28.50
N ILE A 443 -9.65 10.86 29.11
CA ILE A 443 -8.21 10.75 28.76
C ILE A 443 -7.62 9.45 29.25
N GLY A 444 -7.92 9.07 30.49
CA GLY A 444 -7.55 7.75 31.03
C GLY A 444 -8.10 6.63 30.15
N ALA A 445 -9.37 6.73 29.77
CA ALA A 445 -10.05 5.79 28.89
C ALA A 445 -9.52 5.83 27.45
N ALA A 446 -9.18 6.99 26.89
CA ALA A 446 -8.57 7.11 25.56
C ALA A 446 -7.13 6.60 25.53
N ARG A 447 -6.38 6.78 26.63
CA ARG A 447 -5.02 6.24 26.78
C ARG A 447 -5.08 4.73 26.98
N GLN A 448 -6.03 4.24 27.78
CA GLN A 448 -6.33 2.80 27.87
C GLN A 448 -6.82 2.25 26.54
N ALA A 449 -7.66 2.98 25.80
CA ALA A 449 -8.14 2.60 24.48
C ALA A 449 -6.98 2.54 23.50
N LEU A 450 -6.08 3.52 23.47
CA LEU A 450 -4.87 3.50 22.64
C LEU A 450 -3.91 2.36 23.01
N MET A 451 -3.75 2.09 24.31
CA MET A 451 -3.04 0.90 24.79
C MET A 451 -3.79 -0.39 24.41
N ALA A 452 -5.12 -0.32 24.25
CA ALA A 452 -5.96 -1.38 23.75
C ALA A 452 -6.05 -1.43 22.22
N ALA A 453 -5.65 -0.41 21.45
CA ALA A 453 -5.52 -0.47 19.98
C ALA A 453 -4.49 -1.51 19.56
N ASP A 454 -3.47 -1.67 20.41
CA ASP A 454 -2.46 -2.70 20.25
C ASP A 454 -3.01 -4.09 20.56
N ARG A 455 -4.19 -4.20 21.22
CA ARG A 455 -4.90 -5.47 21.31
C ARG A 455 -5.50 -5.79 19.95
N GLN A 456 -5.24 -7.01 19.51
CA GLN A 456 -5.90 -7.56 18.35
C GLN A 456 -7.21 -8.20 18.81
N ALA A 457 -8.32 -7.81 18.18
CA ALA A 457 -9.62 -8.43 18.37
C ALA A 457 -9.92 -9.33 17.17
N PHE A 458 -10.56 -10.48 17.40
CA PHE A 458 -11.00 -11.34 16.31
C PHE A 458 -12.22 -10.74 15.62
N VAL A 459 -12.07 -10.49 14.32
CA VAL A 459 -13.12 -9.94 13.48
C VAL A 459 -13.42 -10.88 12.33
N ARG A 460 -14.67 -10.86 11.86
CA ARG A 460 -15.07 -11.54 10.64
C ARG A 460 -14.75 -10.67 9.42
N GLY A 461 -13.56 -10.87 8.84
CA GLY A 461 -13.11 -10.08 7.70
C GLY A 461 -13.80 -10.45 6.38
N HIS A 462 -14.16 -11.73 6.19
CA HIS A 462 -14.85 -12.19 4.99
C HIS A 462 -16.03 -13.09 5.33
N LEU A 463 -17.09 -12.99 4.53
CA LEU A 463 -18.25 -13.87 4.57
C LEU A 463 -18.54 -14.35 3.15
N LEU A 464 -18.61 -15.67 2.99
CA LEU A 464 -18.66 -16.36 1.71
C LEU A 464 -19.82 -17.35 1.70
N ASP A 465 -20.34 -17.64 0.52
CA ASP A 465 -21.31 -18.71 0.34
C ASP A 465 -20.58 -20.04 0.08
N SER A 466 -21.08 -21.09 0.72
CA SER A 466 -20.64 -22.47 0.45
C SER A 466 -21.08 -22.95 -0.95
N PRO A 467 -20.43 -24.00 -1.49
CA PRO A 467 -20.85 -24.63 -2.74
C PRO A 467 -22.33 -25.05 -2.73
N GLY A 468 -23.12 -24.48 -3.65
CA GLY A 468 -24.55 -24.78 -3.76
C GLY A 468 -25.41 -24.28 -2.59
N GLY A 469 -24.86 -23.45 -1.69
CA GLY A 469 -25.57 -22.92 -0.51
C GLY A 469 -25.92 -23.98 0.54
N ALA A 470 -25.24 -25.13 0.52
CA ALA A 470 -25.45 -26.23 1.46
C ALA A 470 -24.48 -26.16 2.64
N ALA A 471 -24.92 -26.59 3.83
CA ALA A 471 -24.07 -26.62 5.02
C ALA A 471 -22.71 -27.31 4.74
N PRO A 472 -21.57 -26.64 5.02
CA PRO A 472 -20.25 -27.26 4.94
C PRO A 472 -20.17 -28.45 5.89
N SER A 473 -19.67 -29.59 5.41
CA SER A 473 -19.36 -30.75 6.24
C SER A 473 -17.86 -30.85 6.55
N VAL A 474 -17.00 -30.32 5.67
CA VAL A 474 -15.56 -30.26 5.87
C VAL A 474 -14.99 -29.03 5.17
N ILE A 475 -14.00 -28.40 5.79
CA ILE A 475 -13.24 -27.28 5.23
C ILE A 475 -11.76 -27.68 5.29
N VAL A 476 -11.02 -27.43 4.22
CA VAL A 476 -9.57 -27.61 4.21
C VAL A 476 -8.92 -26.45 3.46
N SER A 477 -7.87 -25.89 4.04
CA SER A 477 -7.13 -24.78 3.43
C SER A 477 -5.88 -25.28 2.73
N SER A 478 -5.48 -24.58 1.67
CA SER A 478 -4.22 -24.84 0.98
C SER A 478 -3.04 -24.61 1.91
N PRO A 479 -2.02 -25.49 1.86
CA PRO A 479 -0.75 -25.28 2.57
C PRO A 479 0.15 -24.22 1.90
N LYS A 480 -0.26 -23.64 0.77
CA LYS A 480 0.56 -22.72 -0.04
C LYS A 480 -0.06 -21.33 -0.25
N SER A 481 -1.38 -21.25 -0.29
CA SER A 481 -2.08 -19.99 -0.53
C SER A 481 -3.37 -19.89 0.28
N ARG A 482 -4.11 -18.80 0.09
CA ARG A 482 -5.37 -18.52 0.80
C ARG A 482 -6.60 -19.20 0.16
N LEU A 483 -6.33 -20.24 -0.64
CA LEU A 483 -7.34 -21.07 -1.28
C LEU A 483 -7.89 -22.08 -0.27
N THR A 484 -9.21 -22.21 -0.20
CA THR A 484 -9.90 -23.11 0.72
C THR A 484 -10.86 -23.99 -0.07
N ALA A 485 -10.79 -25.29 0.12
CA ALA A 485 -11.74 -26.24 -0.42
C ALA A 485 -12.83 -26.54 0.62
N VAL A 486 -14.08 -26.58 0.17
CA VAL A 486 -15.25 -26.80 1.03
C VAL A 486 -16.03 -27.99 0.49
N GLY A 487 -16.16 -29.02 1.31
CA GLY A 487 -17.09 -30.14 1.10
C GLY A 487 -18.40 -29.87 1.83
N THR A 488 -19.53 -30.24 1.22
CA THR A 488 -20.87 -29.98 1.77
C THR A 488 -21.60 -31.27 2.14
N GLN A 489 -22.62 -31.14 2.98
CA GLN A 489 -23.51 -32.25 3.35
C GLN A 489 -24.28 -32.84 2.15
N THR A 490 -24.36 -32.10 1.03
CA THR A 490 -25.04 -32.55 -0.21
C THR A 490 -24.11 -33.24 -1.20
N GLY A 491 -22.84 -33.43 -0.84
CA GLY A 491 -21.86 -34.09 -1.70
C GLY A 491 -21.26 -33.20 -2.79
N GLN A 492 -21.34 -31.88 -2.63
CA GLN A 492 -20.60 -30.93 -3.48
C GLN A 492 -19.28 -30.55 -2.83
N VAL A 493 -18.26 -30.40 -3.68
CA VAL A 493 -16.95 -29.84 -3.34
C VAL A 493 -16.73 -28.58 -4.16
N GLY A 494 -16.27 -27.51 -3.54
CA GLY A 494 -15.93 -26.28 -4.26
C GLY A 494 -14.73 -25.56 -3.68
N LEU A 495 -14.18 -24.65 -4.47
CA LEU A 495 -13.00 -23.88 -4.14
C LEU A 495 -13.38 -22.43 -3.87
N ILE A 496 -12.90 -21.89 -2.75
CA ILE A 496 -13.12 -20.52 -2.33
C ILE A 496 -11.76 -19.83 -2.18
N GLN A 497 -11.62 -18.61 -2.69
CA GLN A 497 -10.46 -17.78 -2.44
C GLN A 497 -10.81 -16.68 -1.43
N VAL A 498 -10.19 -16.75 -0.25
CA VAL A 498 -10.56 -15.93 0.91
C VAL A 498 -10.36 -14.44 0.65
N THR A 499 -9.16 -14.02 0.24
CA THR A 499 -8.82 -12.60 -0.02
C THR A 499 -9.74 -11.94 -1.04
N SER A 500 -10.12 -12.69 -2.08
CA SER A 500 -10.96 -12.17 -3.16
C SER A 500 -12.46 -12.25 -2.85
N GLY A 501 -12.85 -13.00 -1.82
CA GLY A 501 -14.25 -13.20 -1.48
C GLY A 501 -15.03 -14.03 -2.52
N ARG A 502 -14.38 -14.92 -3.29
CA ARG A 502 -15.02 -15.60 -4.43
C ARG A 502 -15.06 -17.12 -4.27
N LEU A 503 -16.23 -17.69 -4.53
CA LEU A 503 -16.37 -19.09 -4.92
C LEU A 503 -15.90 -19.23 -6.38
N LEU A 504 -14.81 -19.96 -6.60
CA LEU A 504 -14.19 -20.13 -7.92
C LEU A 504 -14.99 -21.10 -8.80
N GLY A 505 -15.54 -22.15 -8.18
CA GLY A 505 -16.38 -23.16 -8.83
C GLY A 505 -16.71 -24.29 -7.87
N SER A 506 -17.62 -25.18 -8.30
CA SER A 506 -17.95 -26.39 -7.56
C SER A 506 -18.27 -27.57 -8.48
N VAL A 507 -18.06 -28.77 -7.97
CA VAL A 507 -18.36 -30.04 -8.62
C VAL A 507 -19.11 -30.93 -7.64
N LYS A 508 -20.08 -31.70 -8.15
CA LYS A 508 -20.78 -32.70 -7.34
C LYS A 508 -20.02 -34.02 -7.40
N VAL A 509 -19.55 -34.49 -6.25
CA VAL A 509 -18.74 -35.72 -6.14
C VAL A 509 -19.57 -36.91 -5.64
N SER A 510 -20.59 -36.66 -4.81
CA SER A 510 -21.52 -37.70 -4.36
C SER A 510 -22.92 -37.16 -4.06
N ASN A 511 -23.82 -38.03 -3.61
CA ASN A 511 -25.16 -37.66 -3.13
C ASN A 511 -25.26 -37.53 -1.61
N GLY A 512 -24.33 -38.11 -0.84
CA GLY A 512 -24.20 -37.89 0.59
C GLY A 512 -23.03 -36.97 0.97
N PRO A 513 -22.79 -36.80 2.28
CA PRO A 513 -21.84 -35.80 2.79
C PRO A 513 -20.40 -36.14 2.43
N VAL A 514 -19.62 -35.10 2.13
CA VAL A 514 -18.15 -35.21 2.07
C VAL A 514 -17.64 -35.27 3.50
N THR A 515 -17.04 -36.38 3.89
CA THR A 515 -16.58 -36.60 5.27
C THR A 515 -15.18 -36.08 5.50
N VAL A 516 -14.28 -36.27 4.54
CA VAL A 516 -12.89 -35.82 4.61
C VAL A 516 -12.46 -35.25 3.26
N LEU A 517 -11.67 -34.19 3.29
CA LEU A 517 -11.18 -33.48 2.11
C LEU A 517 -9.76 -33.00 2.37
N THR A 518 -8.90 -33.10 1.36
CA THR A 518 -7.55 -32.57 1.36
C THR A 518 -7.23 -31.94 0.01
N ILE A 519 -6.37 -30.93 0.04
CA ILE A 519 -5.86 -30.24 -1.15
C ILE A 519 -4.37 -30.53 -1.28
N SER A 520 -3.95 -30.94 -2.48
CA SER A 520 -2.53 -31.20 -2.72
C SER A 520 -1.68 -29.94 -2.53
N PRO A 521 -0.42 -30.05 -2.09
CA PRO A 521 0.46 -28.88 -1.89
C PRO A 521 0.68 -28.01 -3.15
N LYS A 522 0.54 -28.60 -4.33
CA LYS A 522 0.63 -27.93 -5.62
C LYS A 522 -0.66 -27.22 -6.06
N GLU A 523 -1.75 -27.37 -5.31
CA GLU A 523 -3.08 -26.84 -5.62
C GLU A 523 -3.64 -27.32 -6.96
N SER A 524 -3.27 -28.53 -7.40
CA SER A 524 -3.75 -29.09 -8.67
C SER A 524 -4.73 -30.26 -8.53
N VAL A 525 -4.90 -30.76 -7.31
CA VAL A 525 -5.79 -31.90 -7.00
C VAL A 525 -6.47 -31.68 -5.67
N LEU A 526 -7.77 -31.95 -5.64
CA LEU A 526 -8.53 -32.23 -4.43
C LEU A 526 -8.77 -33.72 -4.32
N PHE A 527 -8.62 -34.24 -3.11
CA PHE A 527 -8.85 -35.64 -2.82
C PHE A 527 -9.65 -35.75 -1.53
N GLY A 528 -10.56 -36.71 -1.45
CA GLY A 528 -11.41 -36.84 -0.28
C GLY A 528 -12.22 -38.11 -0.27
N VAL A 529 -13.07 -38.23 0.74
CA VAL A 529 -13.99 -39.35 0.95
C VAL A 529 -15.43 -38.84 1.01
N ALA A 530 -16.31 -39.46 0.25
CA ALA A 530 -17.75 -39.24 0.29
C ALA A 530 -18.46 -40.59 0.11
N ASP A 531 -19.51 -40.87 0.90
CA ASP A 531 -20.25 -42.13 0.88
C ASP A 531 -19.35 -43.38 0.92
N SER A 532 -18.33 -43.37 1.79
CA SER A 532 -17.38 -44.47 1.99
C SER A 532 -16.53 -44.81 0.75
N ARG A 533 -16.44 -43.89 -0.22
CA ARG A 533 -15.61 -43.99 -1.42
C ARG A 533 -14.69 -42.79 -1.53
N THR A 534 -13.49 -43.02 -2.05
CA THR A 534 -12.57 -41.92 -2.37
C THR A 534 -13.00 -41.24 -3.65
N PHE A 535 -12.65 -39.97 -3.83
CA PHE A 535 -12.77 -39.27 -5.10
C PHE A 535 -11.52 -38.42 -5.33
N ARG A 536 -11.18 -38.22 -6.60
CA ARG A 536 -10.16 -37.28 -7.06
C ARG A 536 -10.81 -36.22 -7.95
N VAL A 537 -10.45 -34.96 -7.75
CA VAL A 537 -10.86 -33.85 -8.60
C VAL A 537 -9.61 -33.09 -8.99
N ASP A 538 -9.29 -33.07 -10.27
CA ASP A 538 -8.22 -32.22 -10.79
C ASP A 538 -8.71 -30.77 -10.87
N ILE A 539 -7.87 -29.85 -10.43
CA ILE A 539 -8.17 -28.42 -10.32
C ILE A 539 -7.05 -27.59 -10.95
N ASP A 540 -7.42 -26.52 -11.63
CA ASP A 540 -6.53 -25.40 -11.97
C ASP A 540 -7.16 -24.12 -11.42
N PRO A 541 -6.69 -23.61 -10.26
CA PRO A 541 -7.24 -22.40 -9.68
C PRO A 541 -6.94 -21.15 -10.50
N GLY A 542 -5.97 -21.19 -11.43
CA GLY A 542 -5.54 -20.05 -12.25
C GLY A 542 -4.95 -18.92 -11.41
N HIS A 543 -5.61 -17.75 -11.41
CA HIS A 543 -5.16 -16.55 -10.69
C HIS A 543 -6.21 -16.05 -9.69
N PRO A 544 -6.60 -16.87 -8.71
CA PRO A 544 -7.80 -16.63 -7.91
C PRO A 544 -7.70 -15.40 -7.01
N ALA A 545 -6.47 -15.01 -6.61
CA ALA A 545 -6.22 -13.80 -5.81
C ALA A 545 -6.59 -12.49 -6.53
N VAL A 546 -6.80 -12.53 -7.86
CA VAL A 546 -7.08 -11.34 -8.67
C VAL A 546 -8.56 -11.25 -9.03
N SER A 547 -9.14 -10.09 -8.74
CA SER A 547 -10.49 -9.73 -9.13
C SER A 547 -10.57 -8.21 -9.28
N LEU A 548 -11.64 -7.70 -9.89
CA LEU A 548 -11.87 -6.24 -9.94
C LEU A 548 -11.95 -5.63 -8.53
N ALA A 549 -12.50 -6.37 -7.56
CA ALA A 549 -12.56 -5.94 -6.17
C ALA A 549 -11.16 -5.86 -5.54
N THR A 550 -10.33 -6.89 -5.67
CA THR A 550 -8.98 -6.88 -5.06
C THR A 550 -8.02 -5.88 -5.69
N LEU A 551 -8.25 -5.50 -6.96
CA LEU A 551 -7.44 -4.50 -7.65
C LEU A 551 -7.88 -3.05 -7.37
N PHE A 552 -9.19 -2.81 -7.20
CA PHE A 552 -9.75 -1.45 -7.20
C PHE A 552 -10.61 -1.08 -6.00
N ALA A 553 -11.06 -2.04 -5.19
CA ALA A 553 -11.81 -1.83 -3.96
C ALA A 553 -10.88 -1.98 -2.73
N PRO A 554 -11.23 -1.40 -1.58
CA PRO A 554 -10.49 -1.66 -0.35
C PRO A 554 -10.79 -3.08 0.14
N ILE A 555 -9.75 -3.80 0.55
CA ILE A 555 -9.85 -5.18 1.06
C ILE A 555 -9.39 -5.18 2.52
N TRP A 556 -10.06 -5.96 3.36
CA TRP A 556 -9.65 -6.13 4.75
C TRP A 556 -8.62 -7.25 4.82
N TYR A 557 -7.36 -6.87 5.00
CA TYR A 557 -6.25 -7.80 5.16
C TYR A 557 -6.06 -8.16 6.64
N GLU A 558 -5.40 -9.30 6.91
CA GLU A 558 -5.03 -9.68 8.27
C GLU A 558 -4.23 -8.58 8.98
N SER A 559 -4.44 -8.44 10.30
CA SER A 559 -3.85 -7.41 11.15
C SER A 559 -4.21 -5.95 10.82
N ALA A 560 -4.86 -5.67 9.68
CA ALA A 560 -5.31 -4.33 9.34
C ALA A 560 -6.53 -3.95 10.20
N PRO A 561 -6.68 -2.69 10.61
CA PRO A 561 -7.82 -2.25 11.42
C PRO A 561 -9.15 -2.21 10.65
N GLY A 562 -9.08 -2.26 9.32
CA GLY A 562 -10.25 -2.23 8.46
C GLY A 562 -9.87 -2.41 6.98
N PRO A 563 -10.86 -2.29 6.07
CA PRO A 563 -10.62 -2.36 4.64
C PRO A 563 -9.73 -1.22 4.14
N GLU A 564 -8.65 -1.54 3.44
CA GLU A 564 -7.69 -0.56 2.93
C GLU A 564 -7.27 -0.83 1.48
N HIS A 565 -6.84 0.22 0.77
CA HIS A 565 -6.14 0.09 -0.51
C HIS A 565 -4.66 0.00 -0.24
N THR A 566 -4.05 -1.13 -0.56
CA THR A 566 -2.63 -1.32 -0.30
C THR A 566 -1.98 -2.18 -1.38
N TRP A 567 -0.69 -1.90 -1.60
CA TRP A 567 0.17 -2.67 -2.50
C TRP A 567 1.37 -3.17 -1.72
N GLN A 568 1.47 -4.49 -1.60
CA GLN A 568 2.58 -5.21 -1.00
C GLN A 568 2.64 -6.60 -1.62
N SER A 569 3.58 -6.82 -2.54
CA SER A 569 3.67 -8.05 -3.31
C SER A 569 4.46 -9.17 -2.64
N THR A 570 5.33 -8.83 -1.69
CA THR A 570 6.21 -9.77 -0.99
C THR A 570 6.16 -9.56 0.52
N GLY A 571 6.41 -10.65 1.26
CA GLY A 571 6.55 -10.68 2.70
C GLY A 571 7.71 -11.56 3.12
N GLY A 572 8.03 -11.56 4.41
CA GLY A 572 9.14 -12.34 4.96
C GLY A 572 8.84 -13.82 5.23
N THR A 573 7.61 -14.27 4.96
CA THR A 573 7.15 -15.64 5.26
C THR A 573 6.33 -16.20 4.10
N ASP A 574 6.29 -17.53 3.98
CA ASP A 574 5.53 -18.23 2.93
C ASP A 574 4.00 -18.09 3.10
N ALA A 575 3.53 -17.83 4.32
CA ALA A 575 2.12 -17.57 4.64
C ALA A 575 1.64 -16.14 4.29
N PHE A 576 2.52 -15.32 3.71
CA PHE A 576 2.24 -13.92 3.42
C PHE A 576 1.04 -13.74 2.46
N GLU A 577 0.17 -12.79 2.79
CA GLU A 577 -0.94 -12.38 1.92
C GLU A 577 -0.49 -11.34 0.89
N PRO A 578 -0.41 -11.67 -0.41
CA PRO A 578 -0.07 -10.68 -1.43
C PRO A 578 -1.20 -9.66 -1.57
N LYS A 579 -0.86 -8.38 -1.34
CA LYS A 579 -1.78 -7.25 -1.45
C LYS A 579 -1.52 -6.55 -2.78
N LEU A 580 -2.44 -6.71 -3.74
CA LEU A 580 -2.21 -6.34 -5.15
C LEU A 580 -3.07 -5.16 -5.62
N GLY A 581 -3.48 -4.27 -4.70
CA GLY A 581 -4.34 -3.13 -5.02
C GLY A 581 -3.64 -2.10 -5.93
N LEU A 582 -4.22 -1.79 -7.09
CA LEU A 582 -3.64 -0.85 -8.06
C LEU A 582 -3.95 0.62 -7.74
N MET A 583 -4.98 0.88 -6.93
CA MET A 583 -5.40 2.25 -6.60
C MET A 583 -4.31 3.13 -5.99
N PRO A 584 -3.49 2.66 -5.02
CA PRO A 584 -2.39 3.46 -4.48
C PRO A 584 -1.35 3.85 -5.53
N LEU A 585 -1.10 2.97 -6.50
CA LEU A 585 -0.13 3.22 -7.58
C LEU A 585 -0.66 4.25 -8.59
N ILE A 586 -1.95 4.14 -8.95
CA ILE A 586 -2.64 5.12 -9.81
C ILE A 586 -2.65 6.48 -9.11
N PHE A 587 -3.02 6.51 -7.84
CA PHE A 587 -3.02 7.70 -7.01
C PHE A 587 -1.64 8.35 -6.96
N GLY A 588 -0.59 7.56 -6.71
CA GLY A 588 0.79 8.05 -6.73
C GLY A 588 1.19 8.66 -8.07
N THR A 589 0.81 8.05 -9.21
CA THR A 589 1.08 8.60 -10.54
C THR A 589 0.38 9.96 -10.75
N ILE A 590 -0.87 10.07 -10.31
CA ILE A 590 -1.63 11.34 -10.36
C ILE A 590 -0.97 12.38 -9.44
N LYS A 591 -0.64 12.01 -8.20
CA LYS A 591 0.01 12.87 -7.20
C LYS A 591 1.32 13.45 -7.73
N ALA A 592 2.20 12.61 -8.26
CA ALA A 592 3.47 13.02 -8.87
C ALA A 592 3.26 14.03 -9.99
N THR A 593 2.32 13.72 -10.89
CA THR A 593 2.01 14.53 -12.06
C THR A 593 1.47 15.89 -11.66
N ILE A 594 0.51 15.95 -10.73
CA ILE A 594 -0.11 17.19 -10.27
C ILE A 594 0.94 18.10 -9.62
N TYR A 595 1.71 17.59 -8.65
CA TYR A 595 2.72 18.41 -7.97
C TYR A 595 3.78 18.92 -8.93
N SER A 596 4.23 18.08 -9.88
CA SER A 596 5.20 18.49 -10.89
C SER A 596 4.69 19.59 -11.82
N MET A 597 3.41 19.51 -12.22
CA MET A 597 2.81 20.51 -13.09
C MET A 597 2.51 21.83 -12.38
N ILE A 598 2.16 21.80 -11.08
CA ILE A 598 2.00 23.00 -10.26
C ILE A 598 3.29 23.84 -10.27
N PHE A 599 4.46 23.20 -10.21
CA PHE A 599 5.74 23.89 -10.25
C PHE A 599 6.21 24.20 -11.69
N GLY A 600 6.24 23.18 -12.57
CA GLY A 600 6.88 23.29 -13.87
C GLY A 600 6.08 24.12 -14.89
N ALA A 601 4.76 23.95 -14.96
CA ALA A 601 3.97 24.53 -16.05
C ALA A 601 3.83 26.06 -15.96
N PRO A 602 3.51 26.67 -14.80
CA PRO A 602 3.44 28.13 -14.69
C PRO A 602 4.79 28.78 -15.02
N LEU A 603 5.88 28.21 -14.50
CA LEU A 603 7.22 28.75 -14.70
C LEU A 603 7.64 28.68 -16.18
N ALA A 604 7.39 27.54 -16.84
CA ALA A 604 7.70 27.35 -18.26
C ALA A 604 6.87 28.26 -19.17
N LEU A 605 5.55 28.38 -18.91
CA LEU A 605 4.66 29.23 -19.70
C LEU A 605 4.98 30.73 -19.54
N LEU A 606 5.23 31.18 -18.31
CA LEU A 606 5.61 32.57 -18.05
C LEU A 606 6.98 32.88 -18.63
N ALA A 607 7.94 31.95 -18.56
CA ALA A 607 9.24 32.10 -19.20
C ALA A 607 9.11 32.18 -20.73
N ALA A 608 8.26 31.35 -21.35
CA ALA A 608 8.00 31.37 -22.79
C ALA A 608 7.33 32.68 -23.23
N LEU A 609 6.35 33.17 -22.45
CA LEU A 609 5.70 34.47 -22.68
C LEU A 609 6.69 35.63 -22.56
N TYR A 610 7.53 35.61 -21.52
CA TYR A 610 8.54 36.64 -21.33
C TYR A 610 9.59 36.63 -22.46
N SER A 611 10.03 35.44 -22.86
CA SER A 611 11.02 35.22 -23.92
C SER A 611 10.55 35.68 -25.30
N SER A 612 9.32 35.32 -25.66
CA SER A 612 8.75 35.65 -26.98
C SER A 612 8.44 37.14 -27.13
N GLU A 613 7.98 37.81 -26.06
CA GLU A 613 7.41 39.17 -26.16
C GLU A 613 8.32 40.30 -25.65
N PHE A 614 9.13 40.08 -24.61
CA PHE A 614 9.83 41.15 -23.92
C PHE A 614 11.36 41.10 -24.09
N LEU A 615 11.88 39.98 -24.57
CA LEU A 615 13.30 39.70 -24.67
C LEU A 615 13.88 40.11 -26.03
N LYS A 616 15.12 40.61 -26.03
CA LYS A 616 15.81 40.98 -27.28
C LYS A 616 16.12 39.71 -28.10
N PRO A 617 16.06 39.74 -29.45
CA PRO A 617 16.20 38.55 -30.29
C PRO A 617 17.44 37.69 -30.01
N ARG A 618 18.59 38.32 -29.73
CA ARG A 618 19.84 37.61 -29.40
C ARG A 618 19.74 36.83 -28.08
N LEU A 619 19.28 37.47 -27.01
CA LEU A 619 19.14 36.81 -25.72
C LEU A 619 18.08 35.71 -25.77
N ARG A 620 16.97 35.95 -26.48
CA ARG A 620 15.93 34.95 -26.72
C ARG A 620 16.50 33.69 -27.37
N ALA A 621 17.29 33.84 -28.45
CA ALA A 621 17.91 32.71 -29.13
C ALA A 621 18.86 31.92 -28.20
N THR A 622 19.70 32.63 -27.43
CA THR A 622 20.60 31.99 -26.46
C THR A 622 19.83 31.26 -25.35
N LEU A 623 18.80 31.88 -24.77
CA LEU A 623 17.98 31.28 -23.73
C LEU A 623 17.25 30.03 -24.23
N LYS A 624 16.67 30.11 -25.44
CA LYS A 624 16.02 28.95 -26.07
C LYS A 624 16.98 27.79 -26.21
N SER A 625 18.18 28.01 -26.76
CA SER A 625 19.19 26.96 -26.88
C SER A 625 19.63 26.38 -25.54
N ILE A 626 19.83 27.21 -24.50
CA ILE A 626 20.18 26.72 -23.15
C ILE A 626 19.07 25.83 -22.60
N ILE A 627 17.82 26.25 -22.71
CA ILE A 627 16.67 25.50 -22.19
C ILE A 627 16.49 24.19 -22.99
N GLU A 628 16.66 24.21 -24.30
CA GLU A 628 16.65 22.98 -25.12
C GLU A 628 17.77 22.01 -24.71
N LEU A 629 18.97 22.51 -24.39
CA LEU A 629 20.06 21.70 -23.85
C LEU A 629 19.73 21.13 -22.46
N MET A 630 18.94 21.82 -21.64
CA MET A 630 18.49 21.24 -20.36
C MET A 630 17.58 20.01 -20.56
N ALA A 631 16.90 19.89 -21.70
CA ALA A 631 16.08 18.71 -22.01
C ALA A 631 16.92 17.44 -22.21
N SER A 632 18.22 17.56 -22.49
CA SER A 632 19.12 16.41 -22.68
C SER A 632 19.68 15.85 -21.38
N LEU A 633 19.36 16.46 -20.22
CA LEU A 633 19.82 15.94 -18.92
C LEU A 633 19.18 14.56 -18.65
N PRO A 634 19.98 13.51 -18.38
CA PRO A 634 19.45 12.19 -18.05
C PRO A 634 18.59 12.24 -16.77
N SER A 635 17.38 11.70 -16.82
CA SER A 635 16.47 11.75 -15.67
C SER A 635 16.96 10.94 -14.47
N VAL A 636 17.75 9.88 -14.70
CA VAL A 636 18.45 9.13 -13.64
C VAL A 636 19.38 10.03 -12.82
N VAL A 637 20.13 10.93 -13.48
CA VAL A 637 21.05 11.84 -12.79
C VAL A 637 20.27 12.83 -11.93
N LEU A 638 19.14 13.34 -12.44
CA LEU A 638 18.24 14.22 -11.68
C LEU A 638 17.61 13.49 -10.48
N GLY A 639 17.16 12.24 -10.67
CA GLY A 639 16.62 11.41 -9.60
C GLY A 639 17.64 11.10 -8.50
N PHE A 640 18.88 10.80 -8.90
CA PHE A 640 19.99 10.57 -7.98
C PHE A 640 20.30 11.83 -7.15
N LEU A 641 20.40 12.99 -7.80
CA LEU A 641 20.61 14.27 -7.12
C LEU A 641 19.45 14.60 -6.18
N ALA A 642 18.22 14.31 -6.61
CA ALA A 642 17.02 14.51 -5.81
C ALA A 642 17.07 13.70 -4.50
N ALA A 643 17.42 12.42 -4.59
CA ALA A 643 17.41 11.51 -3.45
C ALA A 643 18.57 11.74 -2.48
N LEU A 644 19.79 12.01 -2.97
CA LEU A 644 20.99 12.06 -2.14
C LEU A 644 21.43 13.47 -1.73
N VAL A 645 20.99 14.51 -2.45
CA VAL A 645 21.41 15.88 -2.17
C VAL A 645 20.20 16.74 -1.81
N ILE A 646 19.19 16.79 -2.68
CA ILE A 646 18.06 17.71 -2.50
C ILE A 646 17.18 17.29 -1.32
N ALA A 647 16.80 16.01 -1.22
CA ALA A 647 15.93 15.51 -0.16
C ALA A 647 16.53 15.69 1.25
N PRO A 648 17.79 15.31 1.53
CA PRO A 648 18.43 15.59 2.82
C PRO A 648 18.55 17.09 3.10
N TYR A 649 18.96 17.88 2.11
CA TYR A 649 19.09 19.33 2.28
C TYR A 649 17.75 20.01 2.59
N VAL A 650 16.67 19.64 1.89
CA VAL A 650 15.33 20.18 2.14
C VAL A 650 14.85 19.80 3.54
N GLN A 651 15.18 18.61 4.04
CA GLN A 651 14.87 18.21 5.41
C GLN A 651 15.57 19.12 6.43
N GLU A 652 16.86 19.42 6.24
CA GLU A 652 17.64 20.25 7.16
C GLU A 652 17.16 21.71 7.23
N VAL A 653 16.70 22.28 6.12
CA VAL A 653 16.30 23.70 6.04
C VAL A 653 14.84 23.89 5.61
N LEU A 654 13.95 22.99 6.04
CA LEU A 654 12.55 22.95 5.60
C LEU A 654 11.81 24.30 5.73
N PRO A 655 11.87 25.04 6.87
CA PRO A 655 11.21 26.34 6.98
C PRO A 655 11.73 27.36 5.98
N GLY A 656 13.04 27.34 5.71
CA GLY A 656 13.67 28.19 4.71
C GLY A 656 13.24 27.85 3.28
N VAL A 657 13.11 26.56 2.95
CA VAL A 657 12.63 26.10 1.64
C VAL A 657 11.18 26.54 1.40
N LEU A 658 10.30 26.38 2.40
CA LEU A 658 8.92 26.83 2.30
C LEU A 658 8.84 28.37 2.21
N GLY A 659 9.64 29.08 3.01
CA GLY A 659 9.77 30.54 2.94
C GLY A 659 10.26 31.03 1.57
N PHE A 660 11.14 30.29 0.91
CA PHE A 660 11.68 30.65 -0.40
C PHE A 660 10.61 30.74 -1.50
N PHE A 661 9.61 29.85 -1.48
CA PHE A 661 8.49 29.90 -2.44
C PHE A 661 7.71 31.22 -2.40
N PHE A 662 7.74 31.92 -1.26
CA PHE A 662 7.10 33.23 -1.09
C PHE A 662 8.08 34.40 -1.23
N ALA A 663 9.29 34.25 -0.67
CA ALA A 663 10.32 35.27 -0.69
C ALA A 663 10.78 35.59 -2.12
N LEU A 664 10.87 34.59 -3.01
CA LEU A 664 11.34 34.79 -4.38
C LEU A 664 10.37 35.66 -5.22
N PRO A 665 9.07 35.31 -5.36
CA PRO A 665 8.11 36.19 -6.04
C PRO A 665 8.07 37.60 -5.42
N PHE A 666 8.12 37.70 -4.09
CA PHE A 666 8.12 38.98 -3.39
C PHE A 666 9.35 39.82 -3.74
N ALA A 667 10.55 39.25 -3.64
CA ALA A 667 11.81 39.93 -3.96
C ALA A 667 11.86 40.38 -5.43
N LEU A 668 11.35 39.57 -6.36
CA LEU A 668 11.26 39.93 -7.77
C LEU A 668 10.33 41.12 -8.02
N VAL A 669 9.12 41.12 -7.43
CA VAL A 669 8.16 42.21 -7.59
C VAL A 669 8.62 43.48 -6.85
N LEU A 670 9.20 43.34 -5.66
CA LEU A 670 9.80 44.45 -4.92
C LEU A 670 10.96 45.06 -5.72
N GLY A 671 11.87 44.23 -6.21
CA GLY A 671 12.97 44.65 -7.08
C GLY A 671 12.48 45.37 -8.34
N ALA A 672 11.38 44.89 -8.95
CA ALA A 672 10.75 45.56 -10.09
C ALA A 672 10.16 46.93 -9.73
N ASN A 673 9.60 47.11 -8.53
CA ASN A 673 9.11 48.42 -8.05
C ASN A 673 10.28 49.36 -7.72
N ILE A 674 11.35 48.85 -7.09
CA ILE A 674 12.57 49.63 -6.83
C ILE A 674 13.22 50.07 -8.15
N TRP A 675 13.24 49.20 -9.16
CA TRP A 675 13.79 49.53 -10.48
C TRP A 675 13.08 50.72 -11.14
N GLN A 676 11.78 50.90 -10.87
CA GLN A 676 11.02 52.04 -11.38
C GLN A 676 11.42 53.37 -10.72
N LEU A 677 12.11 53.37 -9.58
CA LEU A 677 12.63 54.57 -8.95
C LEU A 677 13.87 55.14 -9.68
N LEU A 678 14.52 54.34 -10.55
CA LEU A 678 15.67 54.84 -11.30
C LEU A 678 15.28 55.98 -12.25
N PRO A 679 16.10 57.05 -12.34
CA PRO A 679 15.87 58.10 -13.32
C PRO A 679 15.77 57.52 -14.73
N ARG A 680 14.78 57.96 -15.51
CA ARG A 680 14.44 57.42 -16.85
C ARG A 680 15.66 57.31 -17.78
N ARG A 681 16.60 58.26 -17.72
CA ARG A 681 17.86 58.21 -18.49
C ARG A 681 18.71 56.97 -18.15
N ARG A 682 18.87 56.65 -16.86
CA ARG A 682 19.64 55.47 -16.40
C ARG A 682 18.90 54.17 -16.70
N ALA A 683 17.58 54.14 -16.48
CA ALA A 683 16.76 52.96 -16.75
C ALA A 683 16.81 52.52 -18.23
N ILE A 684 16.87 53.47 -19.17
CA ILE A 684 17.01 53.18 -20.61
C ILE A 684 18.41 52.62 -20.91
N LEU A 685 19.46 53.23 -20.36
CA LEU A 685 20.85 52.77 -20.54
C LEU A 685 21.07 51.37 -19.97
N TRP A 686 20.43 51.05 -18.85
CA TRP A 686 20.55 49.77 -18.14
C TRP A 686 19.49 48.74 -18.55
N SER A 687 18.76 48.98 -19.65
CA SER A 687 17.74 48.07 -20.16
C SER A 687 18.29 46.81 -20.88
N GLY A 688 19.61 46.65 -20.94
CA GLY A 688 20.30 45.50 -21.53
C GLY A 688 20.54 44.38 -20.51
N TRP A 689 21.79 43.91 -20.43
CA TRP A 689 22.20 42.85 -19.51
C TRP A 689 22.03 43.24 -18.03
N GLN A 690 22.11 44.54 -17.71
CA GLN A 690 22.01 45.04 -16.34
C GLN A 690 20.64 44.78 -15.69
N ARG A 691 19.56 44.80 -16.48
CA ARG A 691 18.23 44.41 -16.01
C ARG A 691 18.15 42.93 -15.68
N PHE A 692 18.82 42.07 -16.46
CA PHE A 692 18.93 40.64 -16.19
C PHE A 692 19.74 40.36 -14.94
N THR A 693 20.87 41.05 -14.74
CA THR A 693 21.66 40.91 -13.52
C THR A 693 20.87 41.35 -12.28
N ALA A 694 20.06 42.41 -12.38
CA ALA A 694 19.21 42.84 -11.27
C ALA A 694 18.14 41.80 -10.91
N ILE A 695 17.54 41.13 -11.90
CA ILE A 695 16.60 40.01 -11.68
C ILE A 695 17.35 38.83 -11.04
N PHE A 696 18.54 38.51 -11.52
CA PHE A 696 19.34 37.40 -11.02
C PHE A 696 19.76 37.61 -9.56
N VAL A 697 20.08 38.86 -9.17
CA VAL A 697 20.39 39.24 -7.78
C VAL A 697 19.19 39.07 -6.84
N ALA A 698 17.95 39.11 -7.34
CA ALA A 698 16.78 38.87 -6.51
C ALA A 698 16.72 37.43 -5.96
N ILE A 699 17.32 36.46 -6.64
CA ILE A 699 17.37 35.04 -6.21
C ILE A 699 18.16 34.88 -4.90
N PRO A 700 19.46 35.24 -4.81
CA PRO A 700 20.21 35.12 -3.57
C PRO A 700 19.65 36.03 -2.46
N VAL A 701 19.06 37.19 -2.80
CA VAL A 701 18.35 38.02 -1.82
C VAL A 701 17.14 37.28 -1.24
N ALA A 702 16.36 36.60 -2.08
CA ALA A 702 15.23 35.79 -1.62
C ALA A 702 15.67 34.58 -0.80
N VAL A 703 16.75 33.89 -1.19
CA VAL A 703 17.33 32.79 -0.41
C VAL A 703 17.80 33.27 0.95
N TRP A 704 18.54 34.39 1.00
CA TRP A 704 18.98 34.99 2.26
C TRP A 704 17.79 35.40 3.13
N ALA A 705 16.79 36.08 2.55
CA ALA A 705 15.59 36.47 3.28
C ALA A 705 14.82 35.25 3.83
N ALA A 706 14.67 34.18 3.04
CA ALA A 706 14.02 32.96 3.46
C ALA A 706 14.81 32.23 4.57
N GLY A 707 16.15 32.20 4.49
CA GLY A 707 17.01 31.61 5.51
C GLY A 707 17.03 32.38 6.83
N VAL A 708 16.77 33.69 6.81
CA VAL A 708 16.65 34.51 8.03
C VAL A 708 15.24 34.47 8.60
N ILE A 709 14.22 34.56 7.75
CA ILE A 709 12.81 34.62 8.15
C ILE A 709 12.29 33.23 8.54
N GLY A 710 12.74 32.16 7.88
CA GLY A 710 12.28 30.79 8.10
C GLY A 710 12.40 30.33 9.57
N PRO A 711 13.60 30.35 10.17
CA PRO A 711 13.78 29.97 11.58
C PRO A 711 13.00 30.85 12.55
N ALA A 712 12.84 32.15 12.23
CA ALA A 712 12.02 33.04 13.04
C ALA A 712 10.53 32.66 12.99
N LEU A 713 10.01 32.31 11.80
CA LEU A 713 8.65 31.81 11.63
C LEU A 713 8.46 30.44 12.31
N GLU A 714 9.45 29.57 12.26
CA GLU A 714 9.45 28.28 12.97
C GLU A 714 9.30 28.46 14.49
N GLY A 715 10.09 29.35 15.07
CA GLY A 715 9.97 29.69 16.50
C GLY A 715 8.62 30.29 16.88
N ILE A 716 8.02 31.12 16.01
CA ILE A 716 6.77 31.83 16.31
C ILE A 716 5.54 30.93 16.09
N PHE A 717 5.50 30.15 15.01
CA PHE A 717 4.27 29.48 14.55
C PHE A 717 4.32 27.95 14.60
N PHE A 718 5.50 27.36 14.83
CA PHE A 718 5.71 25.90 14.78
C PHE A 718 6.38 25.35 16.05
N ALA A 719 6.25 26.06 17.19
CA ALA A 719 6.78 25.64 18.49
C ALA A 719 8.29 25.34 18.49
N GLY A 720 9.06 25.95 17.57
CA GLY A 720 10.51 25.82 17.50
C GLY A 720 11.03 24.65 16.65
N ASP A 721 10.18 23.69 16.27
CA ASP A 721 10.56 22.59 15.37
C ASP A 721 9.36 22.22 14.47
N MET A 722 9.48 22.52 13.19
CA MET A 722 8.42 22.28 12.22
C MET A 722 8.15 20.79 12.00
N GLN A 723 9.16 19.91 12.07
CA GLN A 723 8.97 18.48 11.84
C GLN A 723 8.21 17.83 13.01
N LEU A 724 8.59 18.16 14.24
CA LEU A 724 7.85 17.71 15.43
C LEU A 724 6.41 18.27 15.44
N TRP A 725 6.21 19.49 14.94
CA TRP A 725 4.88 20.08 14.79
C TRP A 725 4.02 19.32 13.76
N LEU A 726 4.61 18.95 12.62
CA LEU A 726 3.96 18.15 11.58
C LEU A 726 3.55 16.77 12.08
N ASP A 727 4.39 16.15 12.92
CA ASP A 727 4.10 14.86 13.56
C ASP A 727 3.05 14.96 14.68
N GLY A 728 2.58 16.17 15.02
CA GLY A 728 1.60 16.41 16.07
C GLY A 728 2.16 16.25 17.49
N GLN A 729 3.49 16.20 17.64
CA GLN A 729 4.15 16.05 18.95
C GLN A 729 4.23 17.38 19.71
N VAL A 730 4.29 18.50 18.98
CA VAL A 730 4.35 19.86 19.54
C VAL A 730 3.39 20.83 18.83
N GLY A 731 3.01 21.90 19.54
CA GLY A 731 2.17 22.99 19.03
C GLY A 731 0.69 22.64 18.87
N GLU A 732 -0.13 23.23 19.75
CA GLU A 732 -1.57 23.00 19.85
C GLU A 732 -2.37 23.62 18.70
N SER A 733 -1.89 24.74 18.15
CA SER A 733 -2.61 25.47 17.10
C SER A 733 -2.24 24.99 15.69
N GLY A 734 -3.27 24.79 14.85
CA GLY A 734 -3.13 24.57 13.40
C GLY A 734 -2.68 25.80 12.60
N MET A 735 -2.38 26.91 13.30
CA MET A 735 -2.21 28.23 12.71
C MET A 735 -1.01 28.31 11.74
N GLY A 736 0.12 27.69 12.10
CA GLY A 736 1.30 27.65 11.25
C GLY A 736 1.03 27.05 9.87
N GLY A 737 0.35 25.90 9.83
CA GLY A 737 -0.02 25.25 8.56
C GLY A 737 -1.00 26.08 7.73
N TRP A 738 -2.03 26.67 8.34
CA TRP A 738 -2.97 27.52 7.61
C TRP A 738 -2.33 28.79 7.07
N LEU A 739 -1.39 29.40 7.80
CA LEU A 739 -0.62 30.55 7.31
C LEU A 739 0.09 30.21 6.00
N LEU A 740 0.73 29.04 5.91
CA LEU A 740 1.40 28.59 4.69
C LEU A 740 0.40 28.36 3.53
N LEU A 741 -0.74 27.74 3.81
CA LEU A 741 -1.75 27.40 2.79
C LEU A 741 -2.53 28.63 2.28
N PHE A 742 -2.88 29.57 3.16
CA PHE A 742 -3.67 30.75 2.80
C PHE A 742 -2.83 31.88 2.23
N LEU A 743 -1.52 31.95 2.49
CA LEU A 743 -0.67 33.02 1.95
C LEU A 743 -0.79 33.22 0.43
N PRO A 744 -0.70 32.18 -0.44
CA PRO A 744 -0.86 32.37 -1.88
C PRO A 744 -2.30 32.77 -2.27
N VAL A 745 -3.30 32.25 -1.56
CA VAL A 745 -4.72 32.55 -1.82
C VAL A 745 -5.03 34.02 -1.48
N SER A 746 -4.60 34.48 -0.31
CA SER A 746 -4.70 35.87 0.13
C SER A 746 -3.97 36.81 -0.82
N ALA A 747 -2.77 36.43 -1.29
CA ALA A 747 -2.02 37.24 -2.25
C ALA A 747 -2.78 37.41 -3.57
N LEU A 748 -3.43 36.35 -4.07
CA LEU A 748 -4.26 36.41 -5.27
C LEU A 748 -5.51 37.28 -5.08
N ILE A 749 -6.20 37.14 -3.94
CA ILE A 749 -7.38 37.95 -3.60
C ILE A 749 -7.00 39.43 -3.53
N VAL A 750 -5.92 39.76 -2.83
CA VAL A 750 -5.44 41.14 -2.71
C VAL A 750 -4.99 41.67 -4.08
N ALA A 751 -4.24 40.89 -4.86
CA ALA A 751 -3.81 41.29 -6.19
C ALA A 751 -5.01 41.57 -7.12
N PHE A 752 -6.03 40.71 -7.09
CA PHE A 752 -7.27 40.91 -7.84
C PHE A 752 -8.00 42.18 -7.40
N SER A 753 -8.13 42.38 -6.09
CA SER A 753 -8.79 43.55 -5.49
C SER A 753 -8.08 44.85 -5.86
N MET A 754 -6.76 44.86 -5.76
CA MET A 754 -5.90 45.97 -6.18
C MET A 754 -6.07 46.24 -7.67
N GLY A 755 -6.12 45.19 -8.50
CA GLY A 755 -6.37 45.28 -9.93
C GLY A 755 -7.73 45.89 -10.29
N ARG A 756 -8.77 45.51 -9.55
CA ARG A 756 -10.17 45.83 -9.87
C ARG A 756 -10.60 47.21 -9.39
N TRP A 757 -10.09 47.68 -8.25
CA TRP A 757 -10.54 48.90 -7.59
C TRP A 757 -9.43 49.94 -7.41
N VAL A 758 -8.30 49.55 -6.82
CA VAL A 758 -7.22 50.49 -6.46
C VAL A 758 -6.47 51.00 -7.68
N ASN A 759 -6.14 50.13 -8.63
CA ASN A 759 -5.41 50.50 -9.85
C ASN A 759 -6.19 51.51 -10.71
N PRO A 760 -7.50 51.33 -11.00
CA PRO A 760 -8.29 52.36 -11.68
C PRO A 760 -8.35 53.69 -10.93
N TRP A 761 -8.55 53.64 -9.61
CA TRP A 761 -8.61 54.84 -8.76
C TRP A 761 -7.29 55.62 -8.79
N LEU A 762 -6.16 54.93 -8.60
CA LEU A 762 -4.83 55.53 -8.61
C LEU A 762 -4.50 56.11 -10.00
N ARG A 763 -4.91 55.45 -11.09
CA ARG A 763 -4.76 55.99 -12.46
C ARG A 763 -5.59 57.25 -12.70
N GLY A 764 -6.77 57.34 -12.11
CA GLY A 764 -7.61 58.54 -12.20
C GLY A 764 -6.98 59.75 -11.51
N ARG A 765 -6.35 59.52 -10.35
CA ARG A 765 -5.76 60.59 -9.51
C ARG A 765 -4.33 60.97 -9.88
N SER A 766 -3.59 60.07 -10.53
CA SER A 766 -2.17 60.26 -10.89
C SER A 766 -1.95 60.88 -12.28
N ARG A 767 -3.01 61.35 -12.96
CA ARG A 767 -2.92 61.93 -14.32
C ARG A 767 -1.94 63.09 -14.43
N ASP A 768 -1.89 63.93 -13.39
CA ASP A 768 -1.04 65.14 -13.36
C ASP A 768 0.23 64.95 -12.52
N TRP A 769 0.49 63.73 -12.03
CA TRP A 769 1.64 63.46 -11.17
C TRP A 769 2.92 63.31 -11.98
N GLY A 770 4.01 63.92 -11.48
CA GLY A 770 5.35 63.68 -12.02
C GLY A 770 5.78 62.22 -11.85
N HIS A 771 6.66 61.75 -12.74
CA HIS A 771 7.10 60.34 -12.77
C HIS A 771 7.56 59.81 -11.40
N GLY A 772 8.34 60.59 -10.64
CA GLY A 772 8.82 60.19 -9.31
C GLY A 772 7.74 60.13 -8.21
N ALA A 773 6.62 60.84 -8.38
CA ALA A 773 5.48 60.72 -7.48
C ALA A 773 4.67 59.46 -7.77
N VAL A 774 4.47 59.15 -9.06
CA VAL A 774 3.78 57.92 -9.51
C VAL A 774 4.54 56.67 -9.08
N THR A 775 5.86 56.64 -9.23
CA THR A 775 6.67 55.45 -8.90
C THR A 775 6.73 55.19 -7.39
N ARG A 776 6.82 56.24 -6.57
CA ARG A 776 6.71 56.12 -5.10
C ARG A 776 5.33 55.65 -4.67
N ALA A 777 4.27 56.12 -5.32
CA ALA A 777 2.91 55.67 -5.03
C ALA A 777 2.68 54.20 -5.42
N GLU A 778 3.24 53.74 -6.54
CA GLU A 778 3.21 52.32 -6.93
C GLU A 778 3.95 51.42 -5.93
N LEU A 779 5.16 51.84 -5.49
CA LEU A 779 5.90 51.11 -4.44
C LEU A 779 5.12 51.09 -3.12
N GLY A 780 4.57 52.24 -2.70
CA GLY A 780 3.74 52.34 -1.50
C GLY A 780 2.50 51.45 -1.56
N LYS A 781 1.81 51.42 -2.71
CA LYS A 781 0.68 50.50 -2.95
C LYS A 781 1.10 49.04 -2.86
N PHE A 782 2.25 48.67 -3.44
CA PHE A 782 2.75 47.29 -3.37
C PHE A 782 3.05 46.87 -1.91
N LEU A 783 3.75 47.71 -1.15
CA LEU A 783 4.03 47.45 0.26
C LEU A 783 2.74 47.38 1.10
N ALA A 784 1.80 48.28 0.87
CA ALA A 784 0.48 48.23 1.51
C ALA A 784 -0.28 46.94 1.16
N ALA A 785 -0.27 46.52 -0.10
CA ALA A 785 -0.88 45.27 -0.53
C ALA A 785 -0.21 44.04 0.13
N ALA A 786 1.11 44.05 0.31
CA ALA A 786 1.82 42.99 1.02
C ALA A 786 1.41 42.92 2.50
N VAL A 787 1.33 44.07 3.18
CA VAL A 787 0.84 44.14 4.58
C VAL A 787 -0.60 43.64 4.68
N VAL A 788 -1.49 44.10 3.79
CA VAL A 788 -2.89 43.62 3.75
C VAL A 788 -2.95 42.11 3.49
N THR A 789 -2.07 41.57 2.64
CA THR A 789 -2.01 40.13 2.38
C THR A 789 -1.62 39.36 3.64
N LEU A 790 -0.62 39.83 4.38
CA LEU A 790 -0.21 39.20 5.64
C LEU A 790 -1.31 39.29 6.71
N LEU A 791 -1.95 40.45 6.85
CA LEU A 791 -3.07 40.63 7.79
C LEU A 791 -4.27 39.74 7.42
N LEU A 792 -4.61 39.65 6.14
CA LEU A 792 -5.69 38.78 5.66
C LEU A 792 -5.35 37.30 5.90
N THR A 793 -4.12 36.90 5.62
CA THR A 793 -3.65 35.54 5.86
C THR A 793 -3.70 35.20 7.34
N PHE A 794 -3.15 36.08 8.20
CA PHE A 794 -3.19 35.91 9.65
C PHE A 794 -4.63 35.83 10.16
N GLY A 795 -5.51 36.74 9.71
CA GLY A 795 -6.92 36.75 10.10
C GLY A 795 -7.68 35.49 9.68
N LEU A 796 -7.47 35.01 8.45
CA LEU A 796 -8.08 33.77 7.96
C LEU A 796 -7.55 32.55 8.72
N SER A 797 -6.22 32.45 8.90
CA SER A 797 -5.61 31.36 9.65
C SER A 797 -6.07 31.35 11.11
N PHE A 798 -6.13 32.51 11.76
CA PHE A 798 -6.63 32.65 13.12
C PHE A 798 -8.10 32.22 13.21
N ALA A 799 -8.95 32.66 12.28
CA ALA A 799 -10.36 32.30 12.27
C ALA A 799 -10.59 30.78 12.05
N VAL A 800 -9.85 30.17 11.13
CA VAL A 800 -10.00 28.73 10.83
C VAL A 800 -9.42 27.86 11.95
N SER A 801 -8.26 28.22 12.50
CA SER A 801 -7.70 27.54 13.68
C SER A 801 -8.59 27.71 14.90
N GLY A 802 -9.12 28.92 15.13
CA GLY A 802 -10.05 29.20 16.23
C GLY A 802 -11.39 28.47 16.09
N ALA A 803 -11.77 28.10 14.87
CA ALA A 803 -12.91 27.22 14.61
C ALA A 803 -12.59 25.72 14.81
N GLY A 804 -11.38 25.37 15.24
CA GLY A 804 -10.97 24.00 15.56
C GLY A 804 -10.48 23.17 14.36
N PHE A 805 -10.31 23.77 13.18
CA PHE A 805 -9.80 23.04 12.01
C PHE A 805 -8.26 23.03 12.02
N ASP A 806 -7.67 21.83 12.04
CA ASP A 806 -6.23 21.63 11.93
C ASP A 806 -5.88 21.18 10.49
N PRO A 807 -4.86 21.77 9.83
CA PRO A 807 -4.44 21.30 8.51
C PRO A 807 -3.70 19.96 8.56
N ARG A 808 -3.25 19.52 9.75
CA ARG A 808 -2.59 18.23 10.00
C ARG A 808 -3.54 17.05 9.79
N GLY A 809 -3.05 15.94 9.26
CA GLY A 809 -3.86 14.76 8.92
C GLY A 809 -4.63 14.86 7.59
N GLY A 810 -4.31 15.85 6.76
CA GLY A 810 -4.89 16.06 5.44
C GLY A 810 -3.86 16.42 4.37
N TYR A 811 -3.64 17.71 4.13
CA TYR A 811 -2.75 18.20 3.06
C TYR A 811 -1.31 18.42 3.51
N VAL A 812 -1.12 18.51 4.82
CA VAL A 812 0.15 18.74 5.51
C VAL A 812 0.13 17.75 6.67
N ASP A 813 1.14 16.92 6.81
CA ASP A 813 1.25 15.93 7.89
C ASP A 813 2.74 15.56 8.02
N THR A 814 3.04 14.49 8.75
CA THR A 814 4.36 13.89 8.96
C THR A 814 5.33 14.09 7.79
N TYR A 815 6.56 14.50 8.11
CA TYR A 815 7.58 14.76 7.10
C TYR A 815 8.45 13.52 6.86
N VAL A 816 8.47 13.05 5.62
CA VAL A 816 9.40 12.02 5.16
C VAL A 816 10.45 12.67 4.27
N GLN A 817 11.73 12.30 4.43
CA GLN A 817 12.84 12.87 3.66
C GLN A 817 12.61 12.79 2.14
N ARG A 818 12.14 11.65 1.64
CA ARG A 818 11.79 11.41 0.23
C ARG A 818 10.28 11.55 0.06
N ASN A 819 9.84 12.64 -0.58
CA ASN A 819 8.44 13.05 -0.57
C ASN A 819 7.99 13.73 -1.89
N ALA A 820 6.70 14.10 -1.94
CA ALA A 820 6.10 14.75 -3.10
C ALA A 820 6.56 16.18 -3.37
N LEU A 821 7.00 16.93 -2.35
CA LEU A 821 7.62 18.24 -2.57
C LEU A 821 8.89 18.10 -3.41
N VAL A 822 9.80 17.20 -3.00
CA VAL A 822 11.07 16.97 -3.69
C VAL A 822 10.82 16.48 -5.12
N VAL A 823 9.94 15.49 -5.29
CA VAL A 823 9.59 14.98 -6.63
C VAL A 823 8.97 16.08 -7.48
N GLY A 824 8.01 16.83 -6.96
CA GLY A 824 7.33 17.91 -7.69
C GLY A 824 8.30 18.99 -8.17
N PHE A 825 9.29 19.35 -7.34
CA PHE A 825 10.31 20.32 -7.73
C PHE A 825 11.24 19.79 -8.83
N VAL A 826 11.81 18.60 -8.65
CA VAL A 826 12.80 18.05 -9.58
C VAL A 826 12.17 17.58 -10.89
N MET A 827 11.02 16.91 -10.83
CA MET A 827 10.27 16.53 -12.02
C MET A 827 9.68 17.77 -12.72
N GLY A 828 9.19 18.76 -11.96
CA GLY A 828 8.78 20.04 -12.51
C GLY A 828 9.90 20.70 -13.33
N PHE A 829 11.11 20.74 -12.78
CA PHE A 829 12.32 21.20 -13.49
C PHE A 829 12.59 20.39 -14.78
N ALA A 830 12.45 19.07 -14.73
CA ALA A 830 12.67 18.19 -15.88
C ALA A 830 11.63 18.35 -17.01
N VAL A 831 10.46 18.92 -16.72
CA VAL A 831 9.38 19.15 -17.69
C VAL A 831 9.41 20.57 -18.28
N ILE A 832 10.05 21.54 -17.60
CA ILE A 832 10.16 22.93 -18.06
C ILE A 832 10.67 23.05 -19.50
N PRO A 833 11.77 22.39 -19.92
CA PRO A 833 12.31 22.55 -21.26
C PRO A 833 11.32 22.26 -22.39
N ILE A 834 10.49 21.24 -22.19
CA ILE A 834 9.54 20.77 -23.18
C ILE A 834 8.36 21.74 -23.28
N ILE A 835 7.77 22.12 -22.14
CA ILE A 835 6.68 23.09 -22.12
C ILE A 835 7.16 24.43 -22.66
N TYR A 836 8.32 24.91 -22.22
CA TYR A 836 8.87 26.20 -22.63
C TYR A 836 9.07 26.26 -24.15
N THR A 837 9.76 25.28 -24.73
CA THR A 837 10.15 25.31 -26.15
C THR A 837 8.91 25.32 -27.04
N LEU A 838 7.96 24.43 -26.76
CA LEU A 838 6.71 24.35 -27.51
C LEU A 838 5.80 25.56 -27.32
N ALA A 839 5.74 26.10 -26.10
CA ALA A 839 4.96 27.31 -25.81
C ALA A 839 5.56 28.54 -26.49
N GLU A 840 6.89 28.67 -26.50
CA GLU A 840 7.61 29.77 -27.13
C GLU A 840 7.44 29.77 -28.64
N ASP A 841 7.48 28.60 -29.28
CA ASP A 841 7.19 28.44 -30.70
C ASP A 841 5.74 28.81 -31.02
N ALA A 842 4.79 28.34 -30.20
CA ALA A 842 3.37 28.68 -30.34
C ALA A 842 3.13 30.20 -30.28
N LEU A 843 3.69 30.88 -29.28
CA LEU A 843 3.57 32.33 -29.13
C LEU A 843 4.21 33.07 -30.31
N SER A 844 5.39 32.62 -30.73
CA SER A 844 6.15 33.25 -31.81
C SER A 844 5.55 33.07 -33.20
N SER A 845 4.74 32.03 -33.38
CA SER A 845 4.00 31.77 -34.61
C SER A 845 2.83 32.74 -34.83
N VAL A 846 2.42 33.49 -33.80
CA VAL A 846 1.34 34.48 -33.92
C VAL A 846 1.71 35.57 -34.93
N PRO A 847 0.88 35.80 -35.96
CA PRO A 847 1.21 36.73 -37.05
C PRO A 847 1.60 38.13 -36.57
N SER A 848 2.65 38.69 -37.18
CA SER A 848 3.19 40.00 -36.81
C SER A 848 2.21 41.16 -37.00
N HIS A 849 1.29 41.06 -37.97
CA HIS A 849 0.30 42.10 -38.21
C HIS A 849 -0.70 42.26 -37.05
N LEU A 850 -1.05 41.18 -36.34
CA LEU A 850 -1.92 41.27 -35.14
C LEU A 850 -1.20 42.02 -34.01
N ARG A 851 0.11 41.76 -33.86
CA ARG A 851 0.97 42.43 -32.89
C ARG A 851 1.06 43.93 -33.19
N LEU A 852 1.36 44.27 -34.44
CA LEU A 852 1.49 45.66 -34.90
C LEU A 852 0.15 46.40 -34.86
N ALA A 853 -0.97 45.76 -35.18
CA ALA A 853 -2.31 46.36 -35.11
C ALA A 853 -2.67 46.75 -33.67
N SER A 854 -2.45 45.85 -32.71
CA SER A 854 -2.68 46.12 -31.28
C SER A 854 -1.81 47.26 -30.76
N LEU A 855 -0.51 47.23 -31.06
CA LEU A 855 0.41 48.30 -30.67
C LEU A 855 0.06 49.63 -31.35
N GLY A 856 -0.36 49.59 -32.62
CA GLY A 856 -0.81 50.76 -33.39
C GLY A 856 -2.08 51.40 -32.85
N ALA A 857 -2.95 50.62 -32.20
CA ALA A 857 -4.12 51.11 -31.46
C ALA A 857 -3.78 51.73 -30.09
N GLY A 858 -2.49 51.83 -29.74
CA GLY A 858 -2.02 52.40 -28.48
C GLY A 858 -1.98 51.41 -27.31
N ALA A 859 -2.15 50.10 -27.56
CA ALA A 859 -1.99 49.09 -26.51
C ALA A 859 -0.52 48.93 -26.10
N THR A 860 -0.29 48.60 -24.83
CA THR A 860 1.07 48.26 -24.34
C THR A 860 1.49 46.86 -24.81
N GLN A 861 2.78 46.56 -24.73
CA GLN A 861 3.30 45.21 -25.02
C GLN A 861 2.64 44.13 -24.14
N TRP A 862 2.44 44.41 -22.84
CA TRP A 862 1.73 43.50 -21.93
C TRP A 862 0.26 43.33 -22.30
N GLN A 863 -0.44 44.41 -22.67
CA GLN A 863 -1.82 44.32 -23.13
C GLN A 863 -1.93 43.50 -24.42
N THR A 864 -1.00 43.70 -25.36
CA THR A 864 -0.94 42.95 -26.61
C THR A 864 -0.65 41.47 -26.35
N ALA A 865 0.31 41.17 -25.46
CA ALA A 865 0.64 39.80 -25.06
C ALA A 865 -0.57 39.06 -24.48
N VAL A 866 -1.24 39.65 -23.48
CA VAL A 866 -2.32 38.99 -22.75
C VAL A 866 -3.65 38.98 -23.51
N ARG A 867 -3.97 40.03 -24.27
CA ARG A 867 -5.29 40.16 -24.94
C ARG A 867 -5.33 39.68 -26.38
N VAL A 868 -4.17 39.59 -27.05
CA VAL A 868 -4.11 39.20 -28.46
C VAL A 868 -3.28 37.93 -28.62
N ILE A 869 -2.02 37.94 -28.18
CA ILE A 869 -1.06 36.86 -28.50
C ILE A 869 -1.38 35.58 -27.75
N VAL A 870 -1.56 35.63 -26.42
CA VAL A 870 -1.90 34.46 -25.61
C VAL A 870 -3.21 33.81 -26.09
N PRO A 871 -4.34 34.55 -26.24
CA PRO A 871 -5.58 34.01 -26.81
C PRO A 871 -5.40 33.33 -28.17
N THR A 872 -4.64 33.96 -29.07
CA THR A 872 -4.37 33.42 -30.41
C THR A 872 -3.50 32.15 -30.35
N ALA A 873 -2.56 32.07 -29.41
CA ALA A 873 -1.66 30.95 -29.23
C ALA A 873 -2.19 29.85 -28.30
N MET A 874 -3.40 29.98 -27.72
CA MET A 874 -3.90 29.09 -26.66
C MET A 874 -3.87 27.61 -27.03
N SER A 875 -4.19 27.25 -28.28
CA SER A 875 -4.14 25.85 -28.71
C SER A 875 -2.72 25.28 -28.67
N GLY A 876 -1.71 26.10 -28.98
CA GLY A 876 -0.29 25.72 -28.90
C GLY A 876 0.22 25.69 -27.46
N LEU A 877 -0.13 26.69 -26.64
CA LEU A 877 0.21 26.72 -25.20
C LEU A 877 -0.36 25.51 -24.46
N PHE A 878 -1.62 25.17 -24.73
CA PHE A 878 -2.26 23.99 -24.16
C PHE A 878 -1.55 22.71 -24.62
N SER A 879 -1.22 22.60 -25.91
CA SER A 879 -0.47 21.43 -26.43
C SER A 879 0.90 21.28 -25.74
N ALA A 880 1.60 22.39 -25.47
CA ALA A 880 2.87 22.38 -24.77
C ALA A 880 2.75 21.84 -23.34
N VAL A 881 1.78 22.33 -22.57
CA VAL A 881 1.49 21.85 -21.20
C VAL A 881 1.12 20.38 -21.21
N MET A 882 0.34 19.94 -22.19
CA MET A 882 -0.11 18.55 -22.29
C MET A 882 1.02 17.58 -22.62
N ILE A 883 1.94 17.95 -23.51
CA ILE A 883 3.13 17.15 -23.80
C ILE A 883 4.02 17.07 -22.54
N GLY A 884 4.12 18.15 -21.77
CA GLY A 884 4.79 18.15 -20.47
C GLY A 884 4.13 17.22 -19.45
N LEU A 885 2.80 17.26 -19.35
CA LEU A 885 2.00 16.36 -18.50
C LEU A 885 2.25 14.89 -18.85
N GLY A 886 2.18 14.54 -20.15
CA GLY A 886 2.40 13.17 -20.61
C GLY A 886 3.79 12.64 -20.26
N ARG A 887 4.82 13.49 -20.30
CA ARG A 887 6.16 13.14 -19.80
C ARG A 887 6.18 12.93 -18.28
N ALA A 888 5.51 13.78 -17.51
CA ALA A 888 5.46 13.65 -16.05
C ALA A 888 4.78 12.34 -15.61
N VAL A 889 3.69 11.95 -16.28
CA VAL A 889 2.97 10.68 -16.01
C VAL A 889 3.86 9.46 -16.24
N GLY A 890 4.69 9.49 -17.30
CA GLY A 890 5.59 8.40 -17.66
C GLY A 890 6.97 8.45 -17.00
N GLU A 891 7.27 9.49 -16.21
CA GLU A 891 8.58 9.63 -15.58
C GLU A 891 8.75 8.54 -14.52
N THR A 892 9.89 7.86 -14.60
CA THR A 892 10.14 6.63 -13.83
C THR A 892 11.29 6.82 -12.87
N MET A 893 12.41 7.39 -13.34
CA MET A 893 13.67 7.38 -12.58
C MET A 893 13.70 8.46 -11.49
N ILE A 894 13.17 9.65 -11.76
CA ILE A 894 13.07 10.70 -10.73
C ILE A 894 12.20 10.22 -9.57
N VAL A 895 11.04 9.65 -9.88
CA VAL A 895 10.08 9.17 -8.88
C VAL A 895 10.65 8.01 -8.08
N LEU A 896 11.18 7.00 -8.77
CA LEU A 896 11.76 5.82 -8.14
C LEU A 896 12.80 6.17 -7.06
N MET A 897 13.59 7.21 -7.30
CA MET A 897 14.67 7.60 -6.39
C MET A 897 14.18 8.57 -5.30
N ALA A 898 13.26 9.49 -5.61
CA ALA A 898 12.92 10.61 -4.73
C ALA A 898 11.56 10.50 -4.01
N ALA A 899 10.67 9.58 -4.39
CA ALA A 899 9.32 9.48 -3.83
C ALA A 899 9.22 8.60 -2.57
N GLY A 900 10.28 7.89 -2.20
CA GLY A 900 10.29 6.97 -1.05
C GLY A 900 9.65 5.60 -1.31
N ASN A 901 8.91 5.43 -2.41
CA ASN A 901 8.31 4.18 -2.88
C ASN A 901 7.34 3.50 -1.91
N THR A 902 6.69 4.27 -1.03
CA THR A 902 5.64 3.78 -0.13
C THR A 902 4.27 3.95 -0.80
N ALA A 903 3.46 2.90 -0.90
CA ALA A 903 2.18 2.94 -1.62
C ALA A 903 1.03 3.53 -0.76
N VAL A 904 1.17 4.79 -0.32
CA VAL A 904 0.21 5.47 0.55
C VAL A 904 -0.70 6.42 -0.23
N MET A 905 -2.01 6.38 0.05
CA MET A 905 -3.02 7.24 -0.58
C MET A 905 -3.33 8.50 0.24
N ASP A 906 -2.34 9.37 0.36
CA ASP A 906 -2.47 10.64 1.09
C ASP A 906 -2.06 11.83 0.20
N TRP A 907 -2.83 12.92 0.23
CA TRP A 907 -2.49 14.15 -0.48
C TRP A 907 -1.37 14.95 0.18
N ASN A 908 -0.94 14.61 1.41
CA ASN A 908 0.17 15.27 2.08
C ASN A 908 1.40 15.43 1.17
N ILE A 909 1.85 16.67 1.01
CA ILE A 909 3.00 17.03 0.17
C ILE A 909 4.33 16.51 0.74
N PHE A 910 4.40 16.28 2.07
CA PHE A 910 5.59 15.80 2.77
C PHE A 910 5.66 14.28 2.92
N ASN A 911 4.65 13.56 2.45
CA ASN A 911 4.64 12.10 2.43
C ASN A 911 5.16 11.53 1.10
N GLY A 912 5.76 10.35 1.21
CA GLY A 912 6.13 9.51 0.07
C GLY A 912 4.91 8.97 -0.69
N PHE A 913 5.17 8.39 -1.85
CA PHE A 913 4.19 7.68 -2.66
C PHE A 913 4.89 6.69 -3.61
N ARG A 914 4.13 5.79 -4.23
CA ARG A 914 4.62 4.86 -5.26
C ARG A 914 3.80 5.04 -6.53
N THR A 915 4.44 5.16 -7.69
CA THR A 915 3.77 5.28 -8.99
C THR A 915 3.69 3.94 -9.70
N LEU A 916 2.77 3.80 -10.66
CA LEU A 916 2.72 2.64 -11.56
C LEU A 916 4.07 2.39 -12.25
N SER A 917 4.71 3.46 -12.77
CA SER A 917 6.00 3.38 -13.47
C SER A 917 7.13 2.87 -12.56
N ALA A 918 7.25 3.42 -11.35
CA ALA A 918 8.25 3.00 -10.38
C ALA A 918 7.99 1.57 -9.89
N ASN A 919 6.72 1.19 -9.69
CA ASN A 919 6.35 -0.15 -9.27
C ASN A 919 6.80 -1.22 -10.29
N ILE A 920 6.49 -1.00 -11.57
CA ILE A 920 6.91 -1.90 -12.66
C ILE A 920 8.43 -1.98 -12.73
N ALA A 921 9.13 -0.86 -12.61
CA ALA A 921 10.60 -0.85 -12.70
C ALA A 921 11.29 -1.64 -11.56
N VAL A 922 10.71 -1.64 -10.36
CA VAL A 922 11.28 -2.32 -9.18
C VAL A 922 10.96 -3.81 -9.18
N GLU A 923 9.69 -4.17 -9.39
CA GLU A 923 9.23 -5.54 -9.09
C GLU A 923 9.27 -6.46 -10.31
N LEU A 924 9.21 -5.92 -11.53
CA LEU A 924 9.20 -6.75 -12.74
C LEU A 924 10.47 -7.58 -12.94
N PRO A 925 11.69 -7.08 -12.64
CA PRO A 925 12.91 -7.88 -12.72
C PRO A 925 12.95 -9.06 -11.73
N GLU A 926 12.27 -8.94 -10.60
CA GLU A 926 12.26 -9.94 -9.51
C GLU A 926 11.08 -10.92 -9.62
N ALA A 927 10.03 -10.56 -10.35
CA ALA A 927 8.83 -11.36 -10.50
C ALA A 927 9.07 -12.63 -11.35
N ALA A 928 8.82 -13.80 -10.75
CA ALA A 928 8.84 -15.08 -11.47
C ALA A 928 7.81 -15.10 -12.61
N ARG A 929 8.23 -15.60 -13.78
CA ARG A 929 7.39 -15.62 -15.00
C ARG A 929 6.09 -16.39 -14.78
N ASP A 930 5.05 -15.94 -15.46
CA ASP A 930 3.69 -16.52 -15.46
C ASP A 930 2.97 -16.59 -14.11
N THR A 931 3.58 -16.11 -13.03
CA THR A 931 2.91 -15.95 -11.73
C THR A 931 1.83 -14.87 -11.75
N THR A 932 0.90 -14.94 -10.79
CA THR A 932 -0.12 -13.91 -10.58
C THR A 932 0.50 -12.52 -10.44
N HIS A 933 1.56 -12.39 -9.62
CA HIS A 933 2.24 -11.12 -9.42
C HIS A 933 2.83 -10.56 -10.72
N TYR A 934 3.52 -11.40 -11.49
CA TYR A 934 4.06 -11.03 -12.81
C TYR A 934 2.97 -10.48 -13.72
N ARG A 935 1.84 -11.19 -13.87
CA ARG A 935 0.74 -10.73 -14.73
C ARG A 935 0.09 -9.44 -14.22
N VAL A 936 -0.02 -9.25 -12.91
CA VAL A 936 -0.56 -8.00 -12.33
C VAL A 936 0.38 -6.81 -12.59
N LEU A 937 1.70 -7.00 -12.65
CA LEU A 937 2.62 -5.94 -13.10
C LEU A 937 2.40 -5.55 -14.57
N PHE A 938 2.10 -6.52 -15.44
CA PHE A 938 1.67 -6.22 -16.81
C PHE A 938 0.31 -5.51 -16.86
N LEU A 939 -0.60 -5.84 -15.94
CA LEU A 939 -1.86 -5.11 -15.78
C LEU A 939 -1.62 -3.69 -15.29
N ALA A 940 -0.64 -3.44 -14.41
CA ALA A 940 -0.22 -2.10 -14.01
C ALA A 940 0.34 -1.31 -15.21
N ALA A 941 1.13 -1.96 -16.07
CA ALA A 941 1.63 -1.37 -17.32
C ALA A 941 0.49 -1.04 -18.30
N PHE A 942 -0.47 -1.95 -18.45
CA PHE A 942 -1.69 -1.73 -19.23
C PHE A 942 -2.52 -0.57 -18.67
N THR A 943 -2.65 -0.49 -17.35
CA THR A 943 -3.36 0.59 -16.65
C THR A 943 -2.69 1.95 -16.90
N LEU A 944 -1.35 2.02 -16.80
CA LEU A 944 -0.59 3.22 -17.14
C LEU A 944 -0.78 3.62 -18.61
N PHE A 945 -0.76 2.64 -19.52
CA PHE A 945 -1.02 2.87 -20.94
C PHE A 945 -2.42 3.46 -21.18
N VAL A 946 -3.46 2.86 -20.60
CA VAL A 946 -4.86 3.33 -20.71
C VAL A 946 -4.99 4.72 -20.10
N MET A 947 -4.42 4.96 -18.92
CA MET A 947 -4.43 6.28 -18.27
C MET A 947 -3.79 7.34 -19.17
N THR A 948 -2.62 7.06 -19.72
CA THR A 948 -1.90 7.96 -20.63
C THR A 948 -2.69 8.21 -21.90
N PHE A 949 -3.30 7.17 -22.47
CA PHE A 949 -4.16 7.26 -23.65
C PHE A 949 -5.39 8.14 -23.39
N VAL A 950 -6.08 7.95 -22.27
CA VAL A 950 -7.26 8.75 -21.88
C VAL A 950 -6.88 10.21 -21.68
N LEU A 951 -5.80 10.49 -20.95
CA LEU A 951 -5.32 11.86 -20.73
C LEU A 951 -4.94 12.55 -22.04
N ASN A 952 -4.20 11.86 -22.91
CA ASN A 952 -3.81 12.39 -24.22
C ASN A 952 -5.02 12.60 -25.15
N THR A 953 -6.00 11.70 -25.11
CA THR A 953 -7.23 11.82 -25.91
C THR A 953 -8.07 13.00 -25.43
N PHE A 954 -8.28 13.13 -24.12
CA PHE A 954 -8.97 14.27 -23.54
C PHE A 954 -8.29 15.59 -23.93
N ALA A 955 -6.96 15.62 -23.89
CA ALA A 955 -6.18 16.77 -24.29
C ALA A 955 -6.39 17.15 -25.76
N GLU A 956 -6.35 16.20 -26.68
CA GLU A 956 -6.57 16.48 -28.09
C GLU A 956 -8.00 16.98 -28.35
N VAL A 957 -9.01 16.43 -27.67
CA VAL A 957 -10.40 16.92 -27.73
C VAL A 957 -10.50 18.38 -27.29
N VAL A 958 -9.85 18.74 -26.17
CA VAL A 958 -9.83 20.13 -25.66
C VAL A 958 -9.09 21.05 -26.63
N ARG A 959 -7.95 20.62 -27.17
CA ARG A 959 -7.17 21.38 -28.17
C ARG A 959 -7.98 21.69 -29.42
N LEU A 960 -8.71 20.71 -29.96
CA LEU A 960 -9.58 20.88 -31.12
C LEU A 960 -10.69 21.92 -30.86
N ARG A 961 -11.24 21.93 -29.64
CA ARG A 961 -12.25 22.92 -29.23
C ARG A 961 -11.68 24.35 -29.20
N TYR A 962 -10.48 24.54 -28.67
CA TYR A 962 -9.81 25.85 -28.67
C TYR A 962 -9.45 26.33 -30.08
N ARG A 963 -8.99 25.43 -30.95
CA ARG A 963 -8.68 25.77 -32.35
C ARG A 963 -9.92 26.26 -33.12
N LYS A 964 -11.09 25.65 -32.90
CA LYS A 964 -12.36 26.13 -33.49
C LYS A 964 -12.71 27.54 -33.02
N ARG A 965 -12.66 27.78 -31.71
CA ARG A 965 -12.93 29.12 -31.13
C ARG A 965 -11.96 30.20 -31.62
N ALA A 966 -10.68 29.86 -31.79
CA ALA A 966 -9.67 30.78 -32.31
C ALA A 966 -9.85 31.11 -33.80
N PHE A 967 -10.60 30.30 -34.56
CA PHE A 967 -10.97 30.60 -35.95
C PHE A 967 -12.26 31.43 -36.04
N GLU A 968 -13.12 31.34 -35.02
CA GLU A 968 -14.36 32.14 -34.91
C GLU A 968 -14.10 33.58 -34.43
N LEU A 969 -12.99 33.81 -33.72
CA LEU A 969 -12.48 35.12 -33.28
C LEU A 969 -11.54 35.72 -34.33
#